data_AF-A0A7J6QDL5-F1
#
_entry.id   AF-A0A7J6QDL5-F1
#
_cell.length_a   1.000
_cell.length_b   1.000
_cell.length_c   1.000
_cell.angle_alpha   90.00
_cell.angle_beta   90.00
_cell.angle_gamma   90.00
#
_symmetry.space_group_name_H-M   'P 1'
#
loop_
_entity.id
_entity.type
_entity.pdbx_description
1 polymer ?
#
loop_
_entity_poly.entity_id
_entity_poly.type
_entity_poly.pdbx_seq_one_letter_code
_entity_poly.pdbx_strand_id
1 'polypeptide(L)'
;LIEARDAAKTRRIARDLDDVINSRVEKLATDMWMKSRRKAERAAERSEELIPVINRLQDLLSTVGLHVTLDLPQLAVVGCQSVGKTSVLEALVGRDFLPRGTGIVTRRPLILQLRNTTKDQVVGPTIKAGSSGGGGGDKTAKEWGEFSHCPNKKFSDFAEIRREIQEDTERLCGASKGVSPEPICLKIFSPYVIDLTLIDLPGITKVPVGDQPLDVEARIKDMVLSYISKPNCIILAVTAANTDLANSDSLQLARQVDPSGDRTMGVITKMDCMDEGTDALDMINGKVYPLRQGYVGVVCRSQKDIQNGVTIRESIKNEEAFFKKHEAYRHIAAHCGTAYMARQLHRILMTHIREALPGLRDRVNAMLHEHEQEMSDYGNDLSGGMLDHTQAGNVLLQLFTKFSRCFADCIEGRNNSNRHDIIDGAPLPAIVGGARIHYIFFDVFGAAVNQFDPFDGLTDHDIRTSIRNANGPKSPLFVPEAAFETLVKGQINKLLSPSLQCAELVHAELTKCLSVTIRSIPEFRRFDKLRARVYDVVRSVLASCLAPTKEMIRNLIRIETGYINTNHPDFIGGSRAISACKLQRYWKWRILASGPLAVSKFLQRFLVSCNICESNALLTTIQRAAEWPSVCRRRSAIHL
;
A
#
# COMPACT_ATOMS: atom_id res chain seq x y z
N LEU A 1 39.33 52.40 -68.46
CA LEU A 1 40.28 52.64 -67.33
C LEU A 1 39.56 52.70 -65.97
N ILE A 2 38.45 53.45 -65.85
CA ILE A 2 37.64 53.52 -64.61
C ILE A 2 36.98 52.16 -64.30
N GLU A 3 36.40 51.49 -65.30
CA GLU A 3 35.77 50.16 -65.11
C GLU A 3 36.75 49.04 -64.70
N ALA A 4 37.99 49.09 -65.19
CA ALA A 4 39.03 48.13 -64.80
C ALA A 4 39.49 48.33 -63.34
N ARG A 5 39.48 49.58 -62.86
CA ARG A 5 39.82 49.94 -61.49
C ARG A 5 38.71 49.53 -60.52
N ASP A 6 37.45 49.66 -60.92
CA ASP A 6 36.31 49.20 -60.11
C ASP A 6 36.24 47.67 -60.06
N ALA A 7 36.47 46.97 -61.18
CA ALA A 7 36.52 45.51 -61.19
C ALA A 7 37.63 44.92 -60.29
N ALA A 8 38.80 45.57 -60.25
CA ALA A 8 39.91 45.16 -59.38
C ALA A 8 39.58 45.41 -57.90
N LYS A 9 38.89 46.50 -57.58
CA LYS A 9 38.44 46.83 -56.22
C LYS A 9 37.38 45.84 -55.73
N THR A 10 36.42 45.49 -56.59
CA THR A 10 35.38 44.49 -56.29
C THR A 10 35.96 43.09 -56.09
N ARG A 11 36.95 42.67 -56.90
CA ARG A 11 37.65 41.39 -56.68
C ARG A 11 38.49 41.33 -55.41
N ARG A 12 39.02 42.47 -54.95
CA ARG A 12 39.75 42.56 -53.68
C ARG A 12 38.80 42.45 -52.50
N ILE A 13 37.70 43.19 -52.55
CA ILE A 13 36.64 43.13 -51.53
C ILE A 13 36.05 41.73 -51.46
N ALA A 14 35.80 41.06 -52.60
CA ALA A 14 35.29 39.69 -52.61
C ALA A 14 36.25 38.68 -51.96
N ARG A 15 37.56 38.78 -52.24
CA ARG A 15 38.58 37.93 -51.61
C ARG A 15 38.70 38.20 -50.11
N ASP A 16 38.74 39.47 -49.72
CA ASP A 16 38.81 39.85 -48.30
C ASP A 16 37.54 39.39 -47.56
N LEU A 17 36.38 39.38 -48.23
CA LEU A 17 35.12 38.86 -47.67
C LEU A 17 35.15 37.34 -47.52
N ASP A 18 35.64 36.60 -48.52
CA ASP A 18 35.77 35.14 -48.46
C ASP A 18 36.77 34.70 -47.38
N ASP A 19 37.91 35.38 -47.24
CA ASP A 19 38.90 35.09 -46.20
C ASP A 19 38.34 35.39 -44.80
N VAL A 20 37.58 36.47 -44.64
CA VAL A 20 36.89 36.80 -43.39
C VAL A 20 35.79 35.80 -43.07
N ILE A 21 35.01 35.35 -44.05
CA ILE A 21 33.94 34.36 -43.85
C ILE A 21 34.55 33.02 -43.47
N ASN A 22 35.54 32.52 -44.22
CA ASN A 22 36.17 31.22 -43.97
C ASN A 22 36.88 31.18 -42.60
N SER A 23 37.63 32.24 -42.24
CA SER A 23 38.28 32.34 -40.93
C SER A 23 37.27 32.35 -39.77
N ARG A 24 36.12 32.98 -39.96
CA ARG A 24 35.09 33.13 -38.91
C ARG A 24 34.23 31.87 -38.79
N VAL A 25 33.97 31.17 -39.88
CA VAL A 25 33.30 29.86 -39.90
C VAL A 25 34.19 28.79 -39.28
N GLU A 26 35.49 28.74 -39.60
CA GLU A 26 36.42 27.80 -38.94
C GLU A 26 36.54 28.07 -37.44
N LYS A 27 36.65 29.34 -37.03
CA LYS A 27 36.66 29.72 -35.61
C LYS A 27 35.37 29.36 -34.90
N LEU A 28 34.20 29.58 -35.53
CA LEU A 28 32.91 29.19 -34.97
C LEU A 28 32.77 27.67 -34.87
N ALA A 29 33.22 26.91 -35.87
CA ALA A 29 33.20 25.46 -35.86
C ALA A 29 34.12 24.90 -34.77
N THR A 30 35.33 25.44 -34.60
CA THR A 30 36.25 25.05 -33.52
C THR A 30 35.74 25.48 -32.14
N ASP A 31 35.14 26.65 -32.00
CA ASP A 31 34.52 27.08 -30.73
C ASP A 31 33.30 26.25 -30.37
N MET A 32 32.46 25.89 -31.34
CA MET A 32 31.33 25.00 -31.13
C MET A 32 31.79 23.59 -30.76
N TRP A 33 32.84 23.08 -31.41
CA TRP A 33 33.45 21.80 -31.08
C TRP A 33 34.09 21.80 -29.68
N MET A 34 34.84 22.86 -29.33
CA MET A 34 35.42 23.06 -27.99
C MET A 34 34.36 23.24 -26.90
N LYS A 35 33.26 23.96 -27.17
CA LYS A 35 32.13 24.10 -26.24
C LYS A 35 31.39 22.78 -26.05
N SER A 36 31.14 22.02 -27.12
CA SER A 36 30.56 20.67 -27.03
C SER A 36 31.48 19.72 -26.26
N ARG A 37 32.79 19.79 -26.49
CA ARG A 37 33.79 18.98 -25.78
C ARG A 37 33.87 19.34 -24.31
N ARG A 38 33.93 20.62 -23.95
CA ARG A 38 33.88 21.09 -22.55
C ARG A 38 32.56 20.76 -21.85
N LYS A 39 31.44 20.76 -22.58
CA LYS A 39 30.13 20.33 -22.06
C LYS A 39 30.11 18.81 -21.82
N ALA A 40 30.73 18.02 -22.69
CA ALA A 40 30.90 16.59 -22.52
C ALA A 40 31.89 16.25 -21.38
N GLU A 41 33.01 16.96 -21.26
CA GLU A 41 33.99 16.83 -20.16
C GLU A 41 33.35 17.17 -18.81
N ARG A 42 32.61 18.28 -18.70
CA ARG A 42 31.85 18.65 -17.47
C ARG A 42 30.70 17.68 -17.17
N ALA A 43 30.09 17.08 -18.18
CA ALA A 43 29.07 16.05 -17.99
C ALA A 43 29.68 14.72 -17.55
N ALA A 44 30.89 14.39 -18.00
CA ALA A 44 31.66 13.23 -17.55
C ALA A 44 32.10 13.41 -16.09
N GLU A 45 32.62 14.58 -15.69
CA GLU A 45 32.97 14.90 -14.30
C GLU A 45 31.76 14.76 -13.35
N ARG A 46 30.57 15.26 -13.71
CA ARG A 46 29.35 15.06 -12.92
C ARG A 46 28.84 13.61 -12.93
N SER A 47 29.18 12.83 -13.94
CA SER A 47 28.78 11.42 -14.02
C SER A 47 29.61 10.56 -13.07
N GLU A 48 30.87 10.92 -12.86
CA GLU A 48 31.76 10.22 -11.94
C GLU A 48 31.35 10.31 -10.45
N GLU A 49 30.54 11.32 -10.06
CA GLU A 49 30.00 11.48 -8.70
C GLU A 49 28.76 10.61 -8.43
N LEU A 50 28.07 10.13 -9.46
CA LEU A 50 26.78 9.43 -9.31
C LEU A 50 26.94 7.98 -8.82
N ILE A 51 28.04 7.33 -9.15
CA ILE A 51 28.27 5.92 -8.78
C ILE A 51 28.48 5.77 -7.27
N PRO A 52 29.33 6.59 -6.60
CA PRO A 52 29.45 6.57 -5.14
C PRO A 52 28.10 6.79 -4.42
N VAL A 53 27.24 7.67 -4.95
CA VAL A 53 25.91 7.94 -4.38
C VAL A 53 25.03 6.70 -4.47
N ILE A 54 25.00 6.02 -5.62
CA ILE A 54 24.23 4.78 -5.77
C ILE A 54 24.77 3.67 -4.89
N ASN A 55 26.09 3.54 -4.79
CA ASN A 55 26.70 2.54 -3.91
C ASN A 55 26.35 2.81 -2.44
N ARG A 56 26.33 4.07 -2.01
CA ARG A 56 25.88 4.45 -0.66
C ARG A 56 24.40 4.16 -0.46
N LEU A 57 23.55 4.38 -1.47
CA LEU A 57 22.15 3.98 -1.43
C LEU A 57 21.98 2.46 -1.34
N GLN A 58 22.76 1.67 -2.09
CA GLN A 58 22.78 0.21 -1.98
C GLN A 58 23.12 -0.23 -0.55
N ASP A 59 24.15 0.36 0.05
CA ASP A 59 24.60 0.04 1.40
C ASP A 59 23.54 0.40 2.46
N LEU A 60 22.90 1.58 2.36
CA LEU A 60 21.83 1.98 3.26
C LEU A 60 20.62 1.04 3.17
N LEU A 61 20.20 0.69 1.94
CA LEU A 61 19.08 -0.24 1.75
C LEU A 61 19.39 -1.66 2.22
N SER A 62 20.66 -2.08 2.17
CA SER A 62 21.11 -3.36 2.73
C SER A 62 20.95 -3.43 4.23
N THR A 63 21.25 -2.32 4.91
CA THR A 63 21.18 -2.24 6.38
C THR A 63 19.74 -2.31 6.87
N VAL A 64 18.80 -1.73 6.11
CA VAL A 64 17.38 -1.65 6.47
C VAL A 64 16.58 -2.86 5.96
N GLY A 65 17.16 -3.70 5.10
CA GLY A 65 16.46 -4.86 4.51
C GLY A 65 15.48 -4.50 3.40
N LEU A 66 15.52 -3.28 2.87
CA LEU A 66 14.62 -2.76 1.82
C LEU A 66 15.06 -3.11 0.38
N HIS A 67 16.01 -4.03 0.21
CA HIS A 67 16.53 -4.40 -1.12
C HIS A 67 15.48 -4.93 -2.11
N VAL A 68 14.31 -5.35 -1.63
CA VAL A 68 13.23 -5.91 -2.45
C VAL A 68 12.37 -4.81 -3.10
N THR A 69 12.34 -3.59 -2.54
CA THR A 69 11.38 -2.55 -2.95
C THR A 69 11.96 -1.50 -3.90
N LEU A 70 13.28 -1.27 -3.89
CA LEU A 70 13.92 -0.25 -4.71
C LEU A 70 14.87 -0.85 -5.75
N ASP A 71 14.44 -0.81 -7.01
CA ASP A 71 15.23 -1.23 -8.17
C ASP A 71 16.34 -0.23 -8.48
N LEU A 72 17.54 -0.49 -7.98
CA LEU A 72 18.72 0.30 -8.30
C LEU A 72 19.32 -0.12 -9.65
N PRO A 73 19.93 0.83 -10.39
CA PRO A 73 20.65 0.52 -11.63
C PRO A 73 21.75 -0.51 -11.40
N GLN A 74 21.68 -1.64 -12.11
CA GLN A 74 22.60 -2.78 -11.97
C GLN A 74 22.97 -3.33 -13.34
N LEU A 75 24.15 -3.92 -13.47
CA LEU A 75 24.57 -4.63 -14.69
C LEU A 75 24.62 -6.12 -14.41
N ALA A 76 23.82 -6.92 -15.11
CA ALA A 76 23.81 -8.37 -14.97
C ALA A 76 24.47 -9.04 -16.17
N VAL A 77 25.40 -9.95 -15.92
CA VAL A 77 26.08 -10.71 -16.98
C VAL A 77 25.39 -12.04 -17.19
N VAL A 78 24.89 -12.25 -18.41
CA VAL A 78 24.14 -13.45 -18.81
C VAL A 78 24.88 -14.16 -19.96
N GLY A 79 25.05 -15.46 -19.83
CA GLY A 79 25.77 -16.28 -20.81
C GLY A 79 25.57 -17.77 -20.55
N CYS A 80 25.69 -18.59 -21.60
CA CYS A 80 25.78 -20.04 -21.41
C CYS A 80 27.08 -20.39 -20.67
N GLN A 81 27.16 -21.60 -20.13
CA GLN A 81 28.42 -22.09 -19.57
C GLN A 81 29.54 -22.05 -20.63
N SER A 82 30.76 -21.71 -20.22
CA SER A 82 31.97 -21.74 -21.08
C SER A 82 32.04 -20.72 -22.23
N VAL A 83 31.12 -19.75 -22.30
CA VAL A 83 31.20 -18.62 -23.27
C VAL A 83 32.21 -17.54 -22.87
N GLY A 84 32.87 -17.66 -21.71
CA GLY A 84 33.89 -16.71 -21.27
C GLY A 84 33.39 -15.58 -20.37
N LYS A 85 32.19 -15.67 -19.79
CA LYS A 85 31.63 -14.74 -18.79
C LYS A 85 32.65 -14.34 -17.70
N THR A 86 33.24 -15.34 -17.03
CA THR A 86 34.26 -15.14 -16.00
C THR A 86 35.49 -14.41 -16.52
N SER A 87 35.94 -14.74 -17.75
CA SER A 87 37.08 -14.06 -18.36
C SER A 87 36.78 -12.61 -18.70
N VAL A 88 35.55 -12.27 -19.12
CA VAL A 88 35.12 -10.89 -19.37
C VAL A 88 35.11 -10.09 -18.07
N LEU A 89 34.59 -10.66 -16.98
CA LEU A 89 34.59 -10.01 -15.66
C LEU A 89 36.00 -9.79 -15.11
N GLU A 90 36.85 -10.80 -15.18
CA GLU A 90 38.26 -10.66 -14.78
C GLU A 90 38.99 -9.62 -15.64
N ALA A 91 38.71 -9.57 -16.95
CA ALA A 91 39.30 -8.57 -17.85
C ALA A 91 38.87 -7.14 -17.49
N LEU A 92 37.62 -6.94 -17.04
CA LEU A 92 37.12 -5.65 -16.55
C LEU A 92 37.78 -5.21 -15.23
N VAL A 93 38.06 -6.16 -14.33
CA VAL A 93 38.70 -5.89 -13.03
C VAL A 93 40.22 -5.79 -13.14
N GLY A 94 40.83 -6.51 -14.08
CA GLY A 94 42.27 -6.60 -14.26
C GLY A 94 42.98 -7.60 -13.34
N ARG A 95 42.24 -8.43 -12.59
CA ARG A 95 42.77 -9.42 -11.63
C ARG A 95 42.05 -10.78 -11.72
N ASP A 96 42.73 -11.84 -11.29
CA ASP A 96 42.24 -13.22 -11.31
C ASP A 96 41.67 -13.62 -9.95
N PHE A 97 40.38 -13.43 -9.73
CA PHE A 97 39.75 -13.64 -8.42
C PHE A 97 38.51 -14.54 -8.44
N LEU A 98 37.99 -14.86 -9.62
CA LEU A 98 36.84 -15.75 -9.75
C LEU A 98 37.31 -17.21 -9.80
N PRO A 99 36.53 -18.15 -9.23
CA PRO A 99 36.85 -19.56 -9.35
C PRO A 99 36.80 -19.99 -10.83
N ARG A 100 37.62 -20.99 -11.18
CA ARG A 100 37.70 -21.59 -12.51
C ARG A 100 37.71 -23.10 -12.35
N GLY A 101 36.91 -23.80 -13.16
CA GLY A 101 36.78 -25.25 -13.08
C GLY A 101 35.90 -25.82 -14.18
N THR A 102 35.83 -27.15 -14.26
CA THR A 102 34.93 -27.89 -15.15
C THR A 102 33.56 -28.04 -14.49
N GLY A 103 32.48 -27.70 -15.20
CA GLY A 103 31.11 -27.69 -14.65
C GLY A 103 30.61 -26.28 -14.30
N ILE A 104 29.50 -26.19 -13.57
CA ILE A 104 28.93 -24.90 -13.14
C ILE A 104 29.82 -24.31 -12.05
N VAL A 105 30.65 -23.34 -12.44
CA VAL A 105 31.61 -22.70 -11.54
C VAL A 105 30.93 -21.65 -10.66
N THR A 106 30.11 -20.78 -11.26
CA THR A 106 29.27 -19.82 -10.53
C THR A 106 27.96 -20.50 -10.14
N ARG A 107 27.82 -20.97 -8.89
CA ARG A 107 26.61 -21.65 -8.37
C ARG A 107 25.65 -20.72 -7.61
N ARG A 108 26.10 -19.49 -7.31
CA ARG A 108 25.37 -18.44 -6.62
C ARG A 108 25.60 -17.12 -7.38
N PRO A 109 24.62 -16.21 -7.43
CA PRO A 109 24.85 -14.86 -7.94
C PRO A 109 25.98 -14.18 -7.16
N LEU A 110 26.94 -13.55 -7.84
CA LEU A 110 27.98 -12.75 -7.20
C LEU A 110 27.76 -11.28 -7.54
N ILE A 111 27.40 -10.49 -6.54
CA ILE A 111 27.29 -9.03 -6.64
C ILE A 111 28.67 -8.45 -6.37
N LEU A 112 29.29 -7.96 -7.44
CA LEU A 112 30.63 -7.40 -7.44
C LEU A 112 30.55 -5.88 -7.52
N GLN A 113 30.98 -5.21 -6.47
CA GLN A 113 31.09 -3.75 -6.41
C GLN A 113 32.56 -3.34 -6.56
N LEU A 114 32.90 -2.75 -7.70
CA LEU A 114 34.22 -2.17 -7.94
C LEU A 114 34.23 -0.73 -7.42
N ARG A 115 35.25 -0.38 -6.64
CA ARG A 115 35.47 0.97 -6.10
C ARG A 115 36.86 1.48 -6.42
N ASN A 116 36.92 2.67 -7.01
CA ASN A 116 38.17 3.33 -7.35
C ASN A 116 38.77 4.04 -6.13
N THR A 117 39.97 3.61 -5.72
CA THR A 117 40.65 4.15 -4.53
C THR A 117 41.44 5.44 -4.77
N THR A 118 41.63 5.86 -6.02
CA THR A 118 42.32 7.13 -6.32
C THR A 118 41.53 8.36 -5.89
N LYS A 119 40.19 8.25 -5.83
CA LYS A 119 39.28 9.36 -5.47
C LYS A 119 39.18 9.60 -3.96
N ASP A 120 39.41 8.58 -3.15
CA ASP A 120 39.30 8.66 -1.68
C ASP A 120 40.56 9.23 -1.00
N GLN A 121 41.68 9.44 -1.72
CA GLN A 121 42.92 9.99 -1.14
C GLN A 121 42.89 11.51 -0.89
N VAL A 122 41.80 12.21 -1.19
CA VAL A 122 41.70 13.67 -1.02
C VAL A 122 41.07 14.08 0.32
N VAL A 123 40.48 13.16 1.10
CA VAL A 123 39.80 13.50 2.36
C VAL A 123 40.23 12.59 3.52
N GLY A 124 41.36 12.92 4.15
CA GLY A 124 41.81 12.33 5.42
C GLY A 124 43.01 13.10 5.98
N PRO A 125 43.10 13.34 7.30
CA PRO A 125 43.92 14.41 7.86
C PRO A 125 45.42 14.11 7.76
N THR A 126 46.17 15.16 7.47
CA THR A 126 47.62 15.26 7.49
C THR A 126 48.19 14.71 8.81
N ILE A 127 48.64 13.45 8.81
CA ILE A 127 49.55 12.96 9.85
C ILE A 127 50.95 12.95 9.28
N LYS A 128 51.74 13.83 9.91
CA LYS A 128 53.13 14.20 9.74
C LYS A 128 54.06 13.13 9.18
N ALA A 129 54.95 13.62 8.31
CA ALA A 129 56.23 13.02 7.98
C ALA A 129 56.96 12.50 9.23
N GLY A 130 57.17 11.19 9.26
CA GLY A 130 58.18 10.53 10.08
C GLY A 130 59.25 9.97 9.15
N SER A 131 60.43 10.56 9.23
CA SER A 131 61.62 10.18 8.47
C SER A 131 62.16 8.83 8.94
N SER A 132 62.30 7.86 8.02
CA SER A 132 63.40 6.89 8.06
C SER A 132 63.42 5.99 6.80
N GLY A 133 64.55 6.05 6.09
CA GLY A 133 65.24 4.87 5.55
C GLY A 133 64.67 4.13 4.33
N GLY A 134 65.27 4.40 3.16
CA GLY A 134 65.85 3.38 2.29
C GLY A 134 64.93 2.52 1.41
N GLY A 135 65.18 2.56 0.10
CA GLY A 135 64.79 1.50 -0.84
C GLY A 135 63.84 1.97 -1.94
N GLY A 136 64.37 2.19 -3.14
CA GLY A 136 63.58 2.35 -4.36
C GLY A 136 62.82 1.06 -4.67
N GLY A 137 61.52 1.04 -4.38
CA GLY A 137 60.59 -0.01 -4.75
C GLY A 137 59.28 0.65 -5.18
N ASP A 138 58.81 0.27 -6.36
CA ASP A 138 57.59 0.75 -7.01
C ASP A 138 56.41 0.73 -6.01
N LYS A 139 55.85 1.89 -5.67
CA LYS A 139 54.69 2.00 -4.76
C LYS A 139 53.45 1.48 -5.50
N THR A 140 53.30 0.17 -5.61
CA THR A 140 52.06 -0.46 -6.08
C THR A 140 50.94 -0.07 -5.11
N ALA A 141 50.04 0.79 -5.58
CA ALA A 141 48.84 1.19 -4.86
C ALA A 141 48.09 -0.04 -4.34
N LYS A 142 47.69 0.01 -3.06
CA LYS A 142 47.15 -1.13 -2.31
C LYS A 142 45.74 -1.47 -2.80
N GLU A 143 45.58 -2.66 -3.37
CA GLU A 143 44.28 -3.23 -3.75
C GLU A 143 43.81 -4.19 -2.65
N TRP A 144 42.50 -4.23 -2.37
CA TRP A 144 41.93 -5.20 -1.44
C TRP A 144 40.45 -5.48 -1.74
N GLY A 145 39.93 -6.60 -1.23
CA GLY A 145 38.52 -6.96 -1.25
C GLY A 145 37.91 -7.06 0.15
N GLU A 146 36.61 -6.85 0.25
CA GLU A 146 35.82 -7.00 1.48
C GLU A 146 34.50 -7.74 1.16
N PHE A 147 34.15 -8.74 1.95
CA PHE A 147 32.89 -9.48 1.82
C PHE A 147 31.87 -9.01 2.85
N SER A 148 30.59 -8.96 2.46
CA SER A 148 29.53 -8.58 3.41
C SER A 148 29.34 -9.58 4.55
N HIS A 149 29.59 -10.87 4.31
CA HIS A 149 29.50 -11.91 5.35
C HIS A 149 30.72 -12.00 6.26
N CYS A 150 31.83 -11.32 5.92
CA CYS A 150 33.03 -11.18 6.75
C CYS A 150 33.36 -9.70 6.99
N PRO A 151 32.53 -8.98 7.76
CA PRO A 151 32.73 -7.56 8.00
C PRO A 151 34.10 -7.31 8.67
N ASN A 152 34.77 -6.22 8.29
CA ASN A 152 36.09 -5.77 8.78
C ASN A 152 37.32 -6.61 8.39
N LYS A 153 37.17 -7.71 7.62
CA LYS A 153 38.30 -8.46 7.07
C LYS A 153 38.66 -7.96 5.66
N LYS A 154 39.86 -7.40 5.51
CA LYS A 154 40.41 -6.93 4.22
C LYS A 154 41.27 -8.01 3.60
N PHE A 155 40.88 -8.49 2.42
CA PHE A 155 41.62 -9.48 1.65
C PHE A 155 42.53 -8.77 0.65
N SER A 156 43.84 -8.75 0.89
CA SER A 156 44.81 -8.16 -0.05
C SER A 156 45.25 -9.13 -1.15
N ASP A 157 45.13 -10.44 -0.90
CA ASP A 157 45.42 -11.48 -1.89
C ASP A 157 44.14 -11.91 -2.62
N PHE A 158 44.13 -11.75 -3.95
CA PHE A 158 43.01 -12.16 -4.79
C PHE A 158 42.85 -13.69 -4.89
N ALA A 159 43.90 -14.46 -4.59
CA ALA A 159 43.78 -15.91 -4.45
C ALA A 159 42.97 -16.29 -3.19
N GLU A 160 43.11 -15.54 -2.09
CA GLU A 160 42.27 -15.73 -0.91
C GLU A 160 40.82 -15.35 -1.17
N ILE A 161 40.58 -14.25 -1.92
CA ILE A 161 39.23 -13.86 -2.35
C ILE A 161 38.58 -15.00 -3.16
N ARG A 162 39.33 -15.60 -4.09
CA ARG A 162 38.85 -16.75 -4.88
C ARG A 162 38.49 -17.93 -3.99
N ARG A 163 39.35 -18.26 -3.03
CA ARG A 163 39.13 -19.36 -2.09
C ARG A 163 37.90 -19.10 -1.22
N GLU A 164 37.73 -17.87 -0.71
CA GLU A 164 36.57 -17.48 0.08
C GLU A 164 35.26 -17.60 -0.71
N ILE A 165 35.23 -17.19 -1.99
CA ILE A 165 34.06 -17.38 -2.86
C ILE A 165 33.70 -18.86 -2.97
N GLN A 166 34.70 -19.72 -3.15
CA GLN A 166 34.50 -21.17 -3.25
C GLN A 166 33.99 -21.76 -1.93
N GLU A 167 34.64 -21.42 -0.81
CA GLU A 167 34.28 -21.89 0.53
C GLU A 167 32.86 -21.43 0.94
N ASP A 168 32.50 -20.17 0.70
CA ASP A 168 31.16 -19.66 1.01
C ASP A 168 30.07 -20.25 0.10
N THR A 169 30.43 -20.55 -1.15
CA THR A 169 29.52 -21.28 -2.06
C THR A 169 29.28 -22.71 -1.56
N GLU A 170 30.34 -23.41 -1.13
CA GLU A 170 30.26 -24.77 -0.60
C GLU A 170 29.53 -24.84 0.75
N ARG A 171 29.69 -23.82 1.60
CA ARG A 171 28.98 -23.71 2.89
C ARG A 171 27.46 -23.78 2.72
N LEU A 172 26.93 -23.13 1.68
CA LEU A 172 25.49 -22.99 1.48
C LEU A 172 24.90 -24.01 0.50
N CYS A 173 25.62 -24.33 -0.58
CA CYS A 173 25.14 -25.27 -1.61
C CYS A 173 25.57 -26.72 -1.34
N GLY A 174 26.43 -26.94 -0.33
CA GLY A 174 27.08 -28.21 -0.05
C GLY A 174 28.11 -28.63 -1.12
N ALA A 175 28.70 -29.81 -0.92
CA ALA A 175 29.54 -30.47 -1.93
C ALA A 175 28.72 -30.94 -3.16
N SER A 176 27.39 -31.04 -3.02
CA SER A 176 26.46 -31.28 -4.11
C SER A 176 26.47 -30.12 -5.12
N LYS A 177 26.36 -30.41 -6.41
CA LYS A 177 26.39 -29.43 -7.51
C LYS A 177 25.13 -28.55 -7.62
N GLY A 178 24.45 -28.28 -6.51
CA GLY A 178 23.25 -27.44 -6.45
C GLY A 178 23.55 -25.96 -6.66
N VAL A 179 22.50 -25.19 -6.97
CA VAL A 179 22.53 -23.72 -7.10
C VAL A 179 21.66 -23.07 -6.03
N SER A 180 22.02 -21.86 -5.59
CA SER A 180 21.25 -21.08 -4.63
C SER A 180 21.04 -19.64 -5.13
N PRO A 181 19.82 -19.06 -4.96
CA PRO A 181 19.54 -17.68 -5.34
C PRO A 181 20.17 -16.65 -4.39
N GLU A 182 20.69 -17.06 -3.22
CA GLU A 182 21.27 -16.16 -2.24
C GLU A 182 22.61 -15.60 -2.73
N PRO A 183 22.75 -14.28 -2.93
CA PRO A 183 23.93 -13.69 -3.55
C PRO A 183 25.12 -13.65 -2.58
N ILE A 184 26.33 -13.67 -3.16
CA ILE A 184 27.57 -13.30 -2.46
C ILE A 184 27.87 -11.83 -2.79
N CYS A 185 28.09 -11.00 -1.78
CA CYS A 185 28.40 -9.58 -1.96
C CYS A 185 29.89 -9.33 -1.71
N LEU A 186 30.61 -8.91 -2.76
CA LEU A 186 32.05 -8.64 -2.74
C LEU A 186 32.33 -7.20 -3.20
N LYS A 187 33.04 -6.43 -2.38
CA LYS A 187 33.55 -5.10 -2.71
C LYS A 187 35.03 -5.19 -3.03
N ILE A 188 35.47 -4.74 -4.21
CA ILE A 188 36.88 -4.67 -4.60
C ILE A 188 37.30 -3.21 -4.70
N PHE A 189 38.37 -2.87 -4.00
CA PHE A 189 38.96 -1.54 -3.97
C PHE A 189 40.27 -1.56 -4.78
N SER A 190 40.30 -0.84 -5.90
CA SER A 190 41.49 -0.75 -6.77
C SER A 190 41.57 0.61 -7.46
N PRO A 191 42.75 1.19 -7.68
CA PRO A 191 42.87 2.45 -8.42
C PRO A 191 42.70 2.26 -9.93
N TYR A 192 42.77 1.01 -10.42
CA TYR A 192 42.76 0.68 -11.84
C TYR A 192 41.36 0.33 -12.37
N VAL A 193 40.36 0.25 -11.49
CA VAL A 193 38.97 -0.07 -11.86
C VAL A 193 38.12 1.20 -11.90
N ILE A 194 37.09 1.20 -12.73
CA ILE A 194 36.02 2.20 -12.66
C ILE A 194 35.03 1.81 -11.56
N ASP A 195 34.41 2.78 -10.90
CA ASP A 195 33.32 2.47 -9.98
C ASP A 195 32.18 1.83 -10.78
N LEU A 196 31.87 0.56 -10.48
CA LEU A 196 30.91 -0.23 -11.25
C LEU A 196 30.37 -1.37 -10.41
N THR A 197 29.05 -1.60 -10.46
CA THR A 197 28.41 -2.74 -9.81
C THR A 197 27.97 -3.74 -10.87
N LEU A 198 28.55 -4.93 -10.83
CA LEU A 198 28.28 -6.04 -11.75
C LEU A 198 27.66 -7.21 -10.97
N ILE A 199 26.75 -7.92 -11.61
CA ILE A 199 26.15 -9.14 -11.08
C ILE A 199 26.58 -10.29 -11.99
N ASP A 200 27.40 -11.18 -11.46
CA ASP A 200 27.76 -12.42 -12.13
C ASP A 200 26.70 -13.49 -11.84
N LEU A 201 25.98 -13.92 -12.87
CA LEU A 201 24.94 -14.95 -12.73
C LEU A 201 25.49 -16.33 -13.11
N PRO A 202 24.91 -17.42 -12.56
CA PRO A 202 25.22 -18.77 -13.02
C PRO A 202 25.06 -18.93 -14.53
N GLY A 203 26.00 -19.64 -15.15
CA GLY A 203 25.93 -19.93 -16.59
C GLY A 203 24.82 -20.92 -16.90
N ILE A 204 24.06 -20.67 -17.96
CA ILE A 204 22.95 -21.54 -18.37
C ILE A 204 23.51 -22.85 -18.92
N THR A 205 22.94 -23.97 -18.48
CA THR A 205 23.29 -25.34 -18.89
C THR A 205 22.06 -26.07 -19.42
N LYS A 206 22.14 -26.68 -20.60
CA LYS A 206 21.03 -27.43 -21.23
C LYS A 206 20.85 -28.87 -20.73
N VAL A 207 21.91 -29.46 -20.17
CA VAL A 207 21.90 -30.85 -19.71
C VAL A 207 22.54 -30.90 -18.32
N PRO A 208 21.86 -31.49 -17.31
CA PRO A 208 22.44 -31.67 -15.98
C PRO A 208 23.62 -32.63 -16.05
N VAL A 209 24.73 -32.30 -15.37
CA VAL A 209 25.96 -33.11 -15.38
C VAL A 209 26.32 -33.63 -13.99
N GLY A 210 26.38 -34.95 -13.83
CA GLY A 210 26.67 -35.63 -12.55
C GLY A 210 25.47 -35.56 -11.60
N ASP A 211 25.69 -35.28 -10.32
CA ASP A 211 24.64 -35.24 -9.28
C ASP A 211 23.79 -33.96 -9.28
N GLN A 212 23.67 -33.28 -10.43
CA GLN A 212 22.80 -32.11 -10.55
C GLN A 212 21.34 -32.56 -10.65
N PRO A 213 20.40 -31.85 -9.99
CA PRO A 213 19.00 -32.20 -10.11
C PRO A 213 18.51 -31.90 -11.53
N LEU A 214 17.51 -32.67 -11.99
CA LEU A 214 16.97 -32.56 -13.36
C LEU A 214 16.36 -31.19 -13.66
N ASP A 215 16.00 -30.43 -12.62
CA ASP A 215 15.41 -29.08 -12.69
C ASP A 215 16.45 -27.94 -12.65
N VAL A 216 17.76 -28.25 -12.64
CA VAL A 216 18.83 -27.24 -12.49
C VAL A 216 18.78 -26.16 -13.57
N GLU A 217 18.42 -26.52 -14.80
CA GLU A 217 18.27 -25.57 -15.91
C GLU A 217 17.16 -24.56 -15.63
N ALA A 218 15.98 -25.06 -15.23
CA ALA A 218 14.84 -24.21 -14.89
C ALA A 218 15.17 -23.28 -13.72
N ARG A 219 15.79 -23.82 -12.66
CA ARG A 219 16.21 -23.02 -11.49
C ARG A 219 17.22 -21.93 -11.85
N ILE A 220 18.17 -22.21 -12.74
CA ILE A 220 19.13 -21.19 -13.21
C ILE A 220 18.43 -20.14 -14.07
N LYS A 221 17.52 -20.55 -14.98
CA LYS A 221 16.74 -19.60 -15.79
C LYS A 221 15.87 -18.70 -14.92
N ASP A 222 15.14 -19.26 -13.96
CA ASP A 222 14.31 -18.50 -13.02
C ASP A 222 15.15 -17.52 -12.19
N MET A 223 16.32 -17.97 -11.73
CA MET A 223 17.27 -17.12 -11.03
C MET A 223 17.74 -15.97 -11.92
N VAL A 224 18.19 -16.25 -13.15
CA VAL A 224 18.62 -15.22 -14.11
C VAL A 224 17.49 -14.23 -14.38
N LEU A 225 16.29 -14.74 -14.67
CA LEU A 225 15.09 -13.94 -14.93
C LEU A 225 14.73 -13.03 -13.75
N SER A 226 14.90 -13.48 -12.51
CA SER A 226 14.63 -12.65 -11.33
C SER A 226 15.50 -11.38 -11.26
N TYR A 227 16.72 -11.40 -11.82
CA TYR A 227 17.60 -10.24 -11.92
C TYR A 227 17.33 -9.41 -13.18
N ILE A 228 17.23 -10.04 -14.35
CA ILE A 228 17.12 -9.30 -15.62
C ILE A 228 15.71 -8.75 -15.90
N SER A 229 14.67 -9.28 -15.25
CA SER A 229 13.30 -8.76 -15.37
C SER A 229 13.15 -7.35 -14.78
N LYS A 230 14.05 -6.95 -13.88
CA LYS A 230 14.03 -5.60 -13.30
C LYS A 230 14.31 -4.56 -14.39
N PRO A 231 13.46 -3.53 -14.59
CA PRO A 231 13.60 -2.58 -15.70
C PRO A 231 14.89 -1.76 -15.62
N ASN A 232 15.41 -1.54 -14.40
CA ASN A 232 16.65 -0.81 -14.14
C ASN A 232 17.93 -1.68 -14.28
N CYS A 233 17.81 -2.91 -14.79
CA CYS A 233 18.94 -3.80 -15.01
C CYS A 233 19.44 -3.70 -16.46
N ILE A 234 20.73 -3.40 -16.65
CA ILE A 234 21.40 -3.50 -17.95
C ILE A 234 21.85 -4.95 -18.14
N ILE A 235 21.49 -5.54 -19.28
CA ILE A 235 21.80 -6.94 -19.59
C ILE A 235 23.06 -6.99 -20.45
N LEU A 236 24.10 -7.64 -19.94
CA LEU A 236 25.30 -7.94 -20.71
C LEU A 236 25.20 -9.37 -21.26
N ALA A 237 24.77 -9.49 -22.51
CA ALA A 237 24.56 -10.77 -23.18
C ALA A 237 25.87 -11.27 -23.81
N VAL A 238 26.53 -12.20 -23.13
CA VAL A 238 27.80 -12.78 -23.58
C VAL A 238 27.53 -13.99 -24.47
N THR A 239 28.11 -13.98 -25.67
CA THR A 239 28.03 -15.06 -26.68
C THR A 239 29.43 -15.31 -27.25
N ALA A 240 29.75 -16.56 -27.62
CA ALA A 240 31.03 -16.87 -28.26
C ALA A 240 30.94 -16.67 -29.79
N ALA A 241 32.01 -16.19 -30.42
CA ALA A 241 32.07 -15.92 -31.86
C ALA A 241 31.94 -17.18 -32.71
N ASN A 242 32.40 -18.32 -32.18
CA ASN A 242 32.33 -19.62 -32.84
C ASN A 242 30.95 -20.30 -32.74
N THR A 243 29.95 -19.64 -32.15
CA THR A 243 28.58 -20.14 -32.06
C THR A 243 27.64 -19.21 -32.81
N ASP A 244 26.67 -19.78 -33.51
CA ASP A 244 25.66 -18.99 -34.22
C ASP A 244 24.83 -18.14 -33.25
N LEU A 245 24.69 -16.87 -33.55
CA LEU A 245 23.99 -15.87 -32.75
C LEU A 245 22.52 -16.22 -32.56
N ALA A 246 21.89 -16.85 -33.57
CA ALA A 246 20.48 -17.25 -33.52
C ALA A 246 20.19 -18.30 -32.43
N ASN A 247 21.20 -19.09 -32.06
CA ASN A 247 21.11 -20.15 -31.05
C ASN A 247 21.60 -19.71 -29.66
N SER A 248 21.88 -18.41 -29.47
CA SER A 248 22.39 -17.89 -28.21
C SER A 248 21.29 -17.82 -27.13
N ASP A 249 21.43 -18.63 -26.08
CA ASP A 249 20.48 -18.65 -24.97
C ASP A 249 20.49 -17.31 -24.19
N SER A 250 21.63 -16.59 -24.17
CA SER A 250 21.73 -15.30 -23.49
C SER A 250 20.91 -14.21 -24.18
N LEU A 251 20.88 -14.20 -25.51
CA LEU A 251 20.02 -13.30 -26.29
C LEU A 251 18.55 -13.71 -26.24
N GLN A 252 18.25 -15.01 -26.21
CA GLN A 252 16.87 -15.49 -26.07
C GLN A 252 16.26 -15.05 -24.73
N LEU A 253 16.98 -15.21 -23.62
CA LEU A 253 16.53 -14.73 -22.31
C LEU A 253 16.43 -13.21 -22.25
N ALA A 254 17.40 -12.48 -22.82
CA ALA A 254 17.35 -11.03 -22.89
C ALA A 254 16.10 -10.56 -23.64
N ARG A 255 15.74 -11.19 -24.78
CA ARG A 255 14.56 -10.85 -25.58
C ARG A 255 13.24 -11.07 -24.85
N GLN A 256 13.16 -12.02 -23.93
CA GLN A 256 11.95 -12.25 -23.12
C GLN A 256 11.62 -11.06 -22.22
N VAL A 257 12.65 -10.34 -21.72
CA VAL A 257 12.51 -9.23 -20.76
C VAL A 257 12.83 -7.84 -21.37
N ASP A 258 13.44 -7.82 -22.56
CA ASP A 258 13.80 -6.63 -23.34
C ASP A 258 13.63 -6.93 -24.86
N PRO A 259 12.38 -6.99 -25.37
CA PRO A 259 12.12 -7.31 -26.78
C PRO A 259 12.70 -6.29 -27.77
N SER A 260 12.82 -5.02 -27.34
CA SER A 260 13.35 -3.91 -28.15
C SER A 260 14.88 -3.84 -28.13
N GLY A 261 15.54 -4.53 -27.19
CA GLY A 261 16.99 -4.49 -27.02
C GLY A 261 17.52 -3.13 -26.55
N ASP A 262 16.72 -2.39 -25.77
CA ASP A 262 17.02 -1.02 -25.34
C ASP A 262 18.12 -0.98 -24.27
N ARG A 263 18.13 -1.98 -23.39
CA ARG A 263 19.03 -2.11 -22.23
C ARG A 263 19.92 -3.35 -22.29
N THR A 264 20.00 -3.97 -23.47
CA THR A 264 20.82 -5.15 -23.72
C THR A 264 22.03 -4.79 -24.58
N MET A 265 23.23 -5.10 -24.07
CA MET A 265 24.50 -4.97 -24.80
C MET A 265 25.04 -6.36 -25.13
N GLY A 266 25.40 -6.58 -26.39
CA GLY A 266 26.00 -7.83 -26.84
C GLY A 266 27.52 -7.83 -26.65
N VAL A 267 28.06 -8.92 -26.11
CA VAL A 267 29.51 -9.14 -26.03
C VAL A 267 29.84 -10.43 -26.75
N ILE A 268 30.72 -10.33 -27.75
CA ILE A 268 31.17 -11.47 -28.55
C ILE A 268 32.58 -11.84 -28.11
N THR A 269 32.73 -13.00 -27.48
CA THR A 269 34.01 -13.50 -26.97
C THR A 269 34.62 -14.52 -27.95
N LYS A 270 35.86 -14.96 -27.72
CA LYS A 270 36.53 -16.01 -28.52
C LYS A 270 36.62 -15.70 -30.02
N MET A 271 36.79 -14.42 -30.35
CA MET A 271 36.96 -13.93 -31.73
C MET A 271 38.21 -14.51 -32.42
N ASP A 272 39.15 -15.01 -31.63
CA ASP A 272 40.40 -15.69 -32.02
C ASP A 272 40.21 -17.18 -32.37
N CYS A 273 39.12 -17.80 -31.92
CA CYS A 273 38.82 -19.22 -32.13
C CYS A 273 37.79 -19.48 -33.24
N MET A 274 37.68 -18.56 -34.21
CA MET A 274 36.82 -18.74 -35.37
C MET A 274 37.48 -19.63 -36.43
N ASP A 275 36.65 -20.33 -37.21
CA ASP A 275 37.13 -21.17 -38.30
C ASP A 275 37.79 -20.30 -39.38
N GLU A 276 38.91 -20.77 -39.94
CA GLU A 276 39.62 -20.04 -40.98
C GLU A 276 38.71 -19.74 -42.18
N GLY A 277 38.66 -18.46 -42.59
CA GLY A 277 37.79 -17.99 -43.66
C GLY A 277 36.41 -17.50 -43.20
N THR A 278 36.09 -17.58 -41.90
CA THR A 278 34.90 -16.96 -41.31
C THR A 278 35.26 -15.74 -40.47
N ASP A 279 34.34 -14.78 -40.36
CA ASP A 279 34.46 -13.63 -39.46
C ASP A 279 33.11 -13.30 -38.79
N ALA A 280 33.17 -12.59 -37.67
CA ALA A 280 32.01 -12.15 -36.91
C ALA A 280 31.68 -10.67 -37.18
N LEU A 281 32.07 -10.12 -38.34
CA LEU A 281 31.85 -8.70 -38.66
C LEU A 281 30.36 -8.37 -38.77
N ASP A 282 29.56 -9.26 -39.34
CA ASP A 282 28.11 -9.09 -39.44
C ASP A 282 27.41 -9.19 -38.08
N MET A 283 27.99 -9.96 -37.14
CA MET A 283 27.53 -10.01 -35.76
C MET A 283 27.84 -8.71 -35.02
N ILE A 284 29.08 -8.21 -35.13
CA ILE A 284 29.51 -6.95 -34.48
C ILE A 284 28.72 -5.75 -35.01
N ASN A 285 28.49 -5.70 -36.31
CA ASN A 285 27.72 -4.62 -36.94
C ASN A 285 26.20 -4.74 -36.70
N GLY A 286 25.74 -5.78 -36.00
CA GLY A 286 24.33 -5.97 -35.65
C GLY A 286 23.42 -6.27 -36.85
N LYS A 287 23.98 -6.79 -37.97
CA LYS A 287 23.18 -7.15 -39.15
C LYS A 287 22.36 -8.42 -38.94
N VAL A 288 22.90 -9.37 -38.18
CA VAL A 288 22.24 -10.66 -37.89
C VAL A 288 21.14 -10.48 -36.84
N TYR A 289 21.47 -9.84 -35.72
CA TYR A 289 20.53 -9.50 -34.66
C TYR A 289 20.82 -8.07 -34.19
N PRO A 290 19.91 -7.11 -34.39
CA PRO A 290 20.16 -5.72 -34.01
C PRO A 290 19.88 -5.48 -32.52
N LEU A 291 20.84 -4.88 -31.80
CA LEU A 291 20.69 -4.36 -30.44
C LEU A 291 20.91 -2.85 -30.42
N ARG A 292 20.16 -2.09 -29.61
CA ARG A 292 20.33 -0.62 -29.55
C ARG A 292 21.67 -0.19 -28.97
N GLN A 293 22.20 -0.96 -28.02
CA GLN A 293 23.51 -0.72 -27.43
C GLN A 293 24.66 -1.31 -28.26
N GLY A 294 24.34 -2.04 -29.34
CA GLY A 294 25.31 -2.67 -30.23
C GLY A 294 26.03 -3.88 -29.63
N TYR A 295 27.06 -4.33 -30.34
CA TYR A 295 27.92 -5.45 -29.97
C TYR A 295 29.36 -4.99 -29.80
N VAL A 296 30.08 -5.63 -28.88
CA VAL A 296 31.53 -5.45 -28.73
C VAL A 296 32.23 -6.80 -28.77
N GLY A 297 33.19 -6.93 -29.71
CA GLY A 297 34.06 -8.09 -29.79
C GLY A 297 35.21 -7.97 -28.77
N VAL A 298 35.47 -9.05 -28.03
CA VAL A 298 36.57 -9.15 -27.08
C VAL A 298 37.35 -10.46 -27.25
N VAL A 299 38.66 -10.38 -27.01
CA VAL A 299 39.56 -11.53 -26.95
C VAL A 299 40.12 -11.60 -25.54
N CYS A 300 39.79 -12.68 -24.84
CA CYS A 300 40.27 -12.93 -23.48
C CYS A 300 41.33 -14.04 -23.49
N ARG A 301 42.03 -14.22 -22.36
CA ARG A 301 43.00 -15.32 -22.18
C ARG A 301 42.38 -16.68 -22.48
N SER A 302 43.11 -17.48 -23.26
CA SER A 302 42.82 -18.89 -23.49
C SER A 302 43.23 -19.75 -22.28
N GLN A 303 42.82 -21.02 -22.27
CA GLN A 303 43.23 -21.96 -21.23
C GLN A 303 44.76 -22.17 -21.21
N LYS A 304 45.41 -22.08 -22.38
CA LYS A 304 46.88 -22.16 -22.51
C LYS A 304 47.55 -20.93 -21.90
N ASP A 305 47.00 -19.74 -22.13
CA ASP A 305 47.54 -18.50 -21.56
C ASP A 305 47.47 -18.48 -20.03
N ILE A 306 46.39 -19.05 -19.48
CA ILE A 306 46.23 -19.19 -18.02
C ILE A 306 47.26 -20.17 -17.46
N GLN A 307 47.48 -21.32 -18.11
CA GLN A 307 48.51 -22.29 -17.70
C GLN A 307 49.91 -21.70 -17.79
N ASN A 308 50.16 -20.84 -18.77
CA ASN A 308 51.43 -20.15 -18.96
C ASN A 308 51.59 -18.91 -18.05
N GLY A 309 50.62 -18.61 -17.19
CA GLY A 309 50.70 -17.48 -16.25
C GLY A 309 50.63 -16.10 -16.91
N VAL A 310 50.08 -15.98 -18.12
CA VAL A 310 49.93 -14.69 -18.82
C VAL A 310 49.04 -13.77 -17.99
N THR A 311 49.54 -12.58 -17.70
CA THR A 311 48.80 -11.61 -16.89
C THR A 311 47.64 -10.99 -17.68
N ILE A 312 46.59 -10.54 -17.01
CA ILE A 312 45.47 -9.86 -17.70
C ILE A 312 45.94 -8.60 -18.45
N ARG A 313 46.89 -7.86 -17.89
CA ARG A 313 47.44 -6.65 -18.54
C ARG A 313 48.16 -6.99 -19.84
N GLU A 314 48.89 -8.09 -19.89
CA GLU A 314 49.49 -8.60 -21.14
C GLU A 314 48.41 -9.08 -22.11
N SER A 315 47.36 -9.75 -21.61
CA SER A 315 46.23 -10.17 -22.44
C SER A 315 45.53 -9.01 -23.14
N ILE A 316 45.33 -7.87 -22.45
CA ILE A 316 44.71 -6.67 -23.06
C ILE A 316 45.61 -6.08 -24.15
N LYS A 317 46.94 -6.12 -23.97
CA LYS A 317 47.90 -5.70 -25.02
C LYS A 317 47.87 -6.66 -26.22
N ASN A 318 47.79 -7.97 -25.96
CA ASN A 318 47.68 -8.98 -27.01
C ASN A 318 46.36 -8.84 -27.77
N GLU A 319 45.26 -8.55 -27.07
CA GLU A 319 43.96 -8.23 -27.66
C GLU A 319 44.03 -7.02 -28.60
N GLU A 320 44.66 -5.93 -28.15
CA GLU A 320 44.85 -4.74 -28.98
C GLU A 320 45.69 -5.04 -30.23
N ALA A 321 46.74 -5.86 -30.07
CA ALA A 321 47.57 -6.31 -31.19
C ALA A 321 46.80 -7.21 -32.16
N PHE A 322 45.93 -8.09 -31.66
CA PHE A 322 45.06 -8.95 -32.47
C PHE A 322 44.14 -8.11 -33.37
N PHE A 323 43.37 -7.19 -32.79
CA PHE A 323 42.43 -6.38 -33.57
C PHE A 323 43.13 -5.46 -34.58
N LYS A 324 44.34 -4.97 -34.27
CA LYS A 324 45.14 -4.15 -35.20
C LYS A 324 45.73 -4.94 -36.36
N LYS A 325 46.07 -6.22 -36.15
CA LYS A 325 46.72 -7.08 -37.15
C LYS A 325 45.71 -7.86 -38.01
N HIS A 326 44.55 -8.23 -37.46
CA HIS A 326 43.58 -9.09 -38.13
C HIS A 326 42.96 -8.40 -39.36
N GLU A 327 42.98 -9.07 -40.51
CA GLU A 327 42.56 -8.50 -41.80
C GLU A 327 41.09 -8.02 -41.78
N ALA A 328 40.18 -8.86 -41.26
CA ALA A 328 38.76 -8.52 -41.17
C ALA A 328 38.44 -7.43 -40.13
N TYR A 329 39.13 -7.36 -38.99
CA TYR A 329 38.73 -6.49 -37.87
C TYR A 329 39.52 -5.19 -37.76
N ARG A 330 40.59 -5.01 -38.54
CA ARG A 330 41.48 -3.83 -38.48
C ARG A 330 40.73 -2.51 -38.60
N HIS A 331 39.68 -2.45 -39.41
CA HIS A 331 38.89 -1.24 -39.63
C HIS A 331 37.95 -0.91 -38.45
N ILE A 332 37.52 -1.91 -37.67
CA ILE A 332 36.69 -1.75 -36.45
C ILE A 332 37.49 -1.83 -35.15
N ALA A 333 38.81 -1.94 -35.20
CA ALA A 333 39.67 -2.13 -34.03
C ALA A 333 39.48 -1.08 -32.92
N ALA A 334 39.10 0.15 -33.29
CA ALA A 334 38.80 1.22 -32.32
C ALA A 334 37.50 1.01 -31.52
N HIS A 335 36.58 0.19 -32.03
CA HIS A 335 35.27 -0.16 -31.46
C HIS A 335 35.24 -1.56 -30.85
N CYS A 336 36.39 -2.22 -30.74
CA CYS A 336 36.55 -3.56 -30.17
C CYS A 336 37.49 -3.54 -28.96
N GLY A 337 37.46 -4.64 -28.22
CA GLY A 337 38.35 -4.89 -27.10
C GLY A 337 37.82 -4.47 -25.73
N THR A 338 38.44 -5.03 -24.70
CA THR A 338 38.05 -4.88 -23.28
C THR A 338 38.05 -3.40 -22.85
N ALA A 339 39.03 -2.62 -23.29
CA ALA A 339 39.14 -1.20 -22.95
C ALA A 339 38.04 -0.33 -23.58
N TYR A 340 37.57 -0.68 -24.79
CA TYR A 340 36.42 -0.03 -25.41
C TYR A 340 35.12 -0.44 -24.71
N MET A 341 34.97 -1.75 -24.44
CA MET A 341 33.82 -2.30 -23.70
C MET A 341 33.65 -1.63 -22.34
N ALA A 342 34.71 -1.51 -21.53
CA ALA A 342 34.64 -0.87 -20.21
C ALA A 342 34.14 0.59 -20.29
N ARG A 343 34.61 1.36 -21.28
CA ARG A 343 34.15 2.74 -21.52
C ARG A 343 32.70 2.80 -21.98
N GLN A 344 32.27 1.89 -22.86
CA GLN A 344 30.88 1.81 -23.29
C GLN A 344 29.95 1.42 -22.15
N LEU A 345 30.30 0.41 -21.36
CA LEU A 345 29.55 -0.01 -20.19
C LEU A 345 29.39 1.11 -19.18
N HIS A 346 30.47 1.86 -18.92
CA HIS A 346 30.40 3.04 -18.07
C HIS A 346 29.43 4.08 -18.62
N ARG A 347 29.51 4.40 -19.92
CA ARG A 347 28.61 5.37 -20.57
C ARG A 347 27.14 4.94 -20.52
N ILE A 348 26.85 3.67 -20.80
CA ILE A 348 25.50 3.09 -20.77
C ILE A 348 24.97 3.15 -19.35
N LEU A 349 25.76 2.71 -18.36
CA LEU A 349 25.37 2.77 -16.96
C LEU A 349 25.09 4.20 -16.50
N MET A 350 25.93 5.18 -16.86
CA MET A 350 25.73 6.58 -16.47
C MET A 350 24.47 7.19 -17.08
N THR A 351 24.18 6.83 -18.33
CA THR A 351 22.97 7.28 -19.01
C THR A 351 21.73 6.69 -18.34
N HIS A 352 21.77 5.39 -18.08
CA HIS A 352 20.69 4.65 -17.46
C HIS A 352 20.41 5.10 -16.01
N ILE A 353 21.47 5.34 -15.22
CA ILE A 353 21.38 5.92 -13.88
C ILE A 353 20.66 7.27 -13.94
N ARG A 354 21.06 8.15 -14.85
CA ARG A 354 20.48 9.49 -14.97
C ARG A 354 19.00 9.45 -15.31
N GLU A 355 18.57 8.51 -16.14
CA GLU A 355 17.18 8.30 -16.52
C GLU A 355 16.35 7.67 -15.39
N ALA A 356 16.93 6.74 -14.63
CA ALA A 356 16.25 6.02 -13.55
C ALA A 356 16.16 6.82 -12.23
N LEU A 357 17.06 7.77 -11.99
CA LEU A 357 17.15 8.51 -10.72
C LEU A 357 15.89 9.33 -10.37
N PRO A 358 15.25 10.07 -11.29
CA PRO A 358 14.00 10.77 -11.00
C PRO A 358 12.90 9.82 -10.52
N GLY A 359 12.71 8.69 -11.22
CA GLY A 359 11.72 7.68 -10.84
C GLY A 359 12.05 6.98 -9.52
N LEU A 360 13.34 6.78 -9.22
CA LEU A 360 13.76 6.30 -7.90
C LEU A 360 13.42 7.30 -6.79
N ARG A 361 13.72 8.59 -6.99
CA ARG A 361 13.41 9.66 -6.03
C ARG A 361 11.91 9.73 -5.72
N ASP A 362 11.08 9.68 -6.77
CA ASP A 362 9.63 9.79 -6.60
C ASP A 362 9.06 8.57 -5.85
N ARG A 363 9.59 7.35 -6.12
CA ARG A 363 9.25 6.14 -5.35
C ARG A 363 9.68 6.23 -3.89
N VAL A 364 10.90 6.70 -3.61
CA VAL A 364 11.38 6.90 -2.23
C VAL A 364 10.50 7.91 -1.49
N ASN A 365 10.11 9.01 -2.13
CA ASN A 365 9.22 10.00 -1.53
C ASN A 365 7.82 9.43 -1.27
N ALA A 366 7.29 8.60 -2.17
CA ALA A 366 6.00 7.95 -1.97
C ALA A 366 6.05 6.97 -0.78
N MET A 367 7.08 6.13 -0.69
CA MET A 367 7.28 5.23 0.46
C MET A 367 7.50 6.00 1.76
N LEU A 368 8.25 7.10 1.72
CA LEU A 368 8.45 7.99 2.86
C LEU A 368 7.11 8.56 3.33
N HIS A 369 6.26 9.02 2.41
CA HIS A 369 4.93 9.55 2.77
C HIS A 369 4.02 8.48 3.37
N GLU A 370 4.02 7.26 2.80
CA GLU A 370 3.25 6.13 3.32
C GLU A 370 3.69 5.78 4.75
N HIS A 371 4.99 5.65 4.98
CA HIS A 371 5.52 5.34 6.31
C HIS A 371 5.39 6.51 7.30
N GLU A 372 5.45 7.77 6.85
CA GLU A 372 5.13 8.94 7.68
C GLU A 372 3.66 8.94 8.10
N GLN A 373 2.76 8.57 7.20
CA GLN A 373 1.34 8.43 7.52
C GLN A 373 1.11 7.28 8.51
N GLU A 374 1.74 6.13 8.30
CA GLU A 374 1.68 4.99 9.22
C GLU A 374 2.24 5.38 10.61
N MET A 375 3.36 6.10 10.65
CA MET A 375 3.95 6.64 11.88
C MET A 375 3.01 7.61 12.59
N SER A 376 2.31 8.47 11.84
CA SER A 376 1.28 9.36 12.39
C SER A 376 0.10 8.58 12.98
N ASP A 377 -0.31 7.47 12.38
CA ASP A 377 -1.39 6.61 12.88
C ASP A 377 -1.00 5.90 14.20
N TYR A 378 0.28 5.53 14.35
CA TYR A 378 0.78 5.03 15.63
C TYR A 378 0.77 6.11 16.73
N GLY A 379 0.80 7.39 16.36
CA GLY A 379 0.75 8.55 17.24
C GLY A 379 2.07 8.81 17.97
N ASN A 380 2.06 9.72 18.94
CA ASN A 380 3.28 10.17 19.60
C ASN A 380 4.06 9.02 20.25
N ASP A 381 5.38 9.10 20.11
CA ASP A 381 6.35 8.21 20.75
C ASP A 381 6.25 8.34 22.28
N LEU A 382 6.06 7.20 22.93
CA LEU A 382 5.98 7.06 24.40
C LEU A 382 7.21 6.34 24.95
N SER A 383 8.18 6.00 24.09
CA SER A 383 9.35 5.17 24.41
C SER A 383 10.58 5.99 24.82
N GLY A 384 10.59 7.30 24.60
CA GLY A 384 11.56 8.23 25.18
C GLY A 384 11.42 8.27 26.70
N GLY A 385 12.46 7.80 27.40
CA GLY A 385 12.47 7.59 28.85
C GLY A 385 11.86 8.72 29.69
N MET A 386 11.06 8.31 30.67
CA MET A 386 10.19 9.14 31.51
C MET A 386 9.17 9.92 30.69
N LEU A 387 7.97 9.33 30.56
CA LEU A 387 6.76 10.14 30.49
C LEU A 387 6.81 11.10 31.67
N ASP A 388 7.18 12.35 31.41
CA ASP A 388 6.96 13.44 32.34
C ASP A 388 5.46 13.38 32.68
N HIS A 389 5.09 13.28 33.96
CA HIS A 389 3.70 13.04 34.38
C HIS A 389 2.70 14.00 33.68
N THR A 390 3.19 15.18 33.33
CA THR A 390 2.53 16.22 32.52
C THR A 390 2.14 15.78 31.11
N GLN A 391 3.02 15.09 30.37
CA GLN A 391 2.73 14.63 29.00
C GLN A 391 1.74 13.47 28.99
N ALA A 392 1.89 12.52 29.93
CA ALA A 392 0.92 11.45 30.11
C ALA A 392 -0.48 12.00 30.48
N GLY A 393 -0.52 13.02 31.34
CA GLY A 393 -1.75 13.75 31.69
C GLY A 393 -2.42 14.37 30.46
N ASN A 394 -1.67 15.03 29.60
CA ASN A 394 -2.20 15.64 28.37
C ASN A 394 -2.80 14.60 27.41
N VAL A 395 -2.12 13.47 27.20
CA VAL A 395 -2.63 12.37 26.36
C VAL A 395 -3.93 11.79 26.93
N LEU A 396 -3.99 11.57 28.25
CA LEU A 396 -5.21 11.11 28.91
C LEU A 396 -6.37 12.10 28.76
N LEU A 397 -6.12 13.38 28.94
CA LEU A 397 -7.13 14.44 28.79
C LEU A 397 -7.67 14.50 27.36
N GLN A 398 -6.78 14.44 26.36
CA GLN A 398 -7.19 14.39 24.95
C GLN A 398 -8.05 13.16 24.67
N LEU A 399 -7.66 12.00 25.19
CA LEU A 399 -8.41 10.76 25.01
C LEU A 399 -9.79 10.79 25.71
N PHE A 400 -9.88 11.32 26.92
CA PHE A 400 -11.15 11.48 27.63
C PHE A 400 -12.07 12.49 26.95
N THR A 401 -11.51 13.60 26.44
CA THR A 401 -12.27 14.59 25.68
C THR A 401 -12.81 13.98 24.38
N LYS A 402 -11.97 13.23 23.66
CA LYS A 402 -12.37 12.50 22.45
C LYS A 402 -13.45 11.47 22.76
N PHE A 403 -13.28 10.67 23.81
CA PHE A 403 -14.28 9.69 24.25
C PHE A 403 -15.62 10.34 24.59
N SER A 404 -15.60 11.41 25.40
CA SER A 404 -16.80 12.15 25.80
C SER A 404 -17.56 12.68 24.58
N ARG A 405 -16.84 13.29 23.63
CA ARG A 405 -17.41 13.76 22.37
C ARG A 405 -18.01 12.64 21.54
N CYS A 406 -17.27 11.55 21.31
CA CYS A 406 -17.77 10.41 20.52
C CYS A 406 -18.98 9.71 21.17
N PHE A 407 -19.00 9.63 22.51
CA PHE A 407 -20.13 9.06 23.25
C PHE A 407 -21.36 9.96 23.13
N ALA A 408 -21.20 11.28 23.26
CA ALA A 408 -22.27 12.25 23.03
C ALA A 408 -22.77 12.19 21.59
N ASP A 409 -21.88 12.17 20.59
CA ASP A 409 -22.24 12.08 19.17
C ASP A 409 -22.98 10.77 18.84
N CYS A 410 -22.73 9.68 19.58
CA CYS A 410 -23.44 8.40 19.46
C CYS A 410 -24.90 8.50 19.95
N ILE A 411 -25.10 9.20 21.07
CA ILE A 411 -26.43 9.42 21.64
C ILE A 411 -27.20 10.47 20.84
N GLU A 412 -26.55 11.51 20.33
CA GLU A 412 -27.19 12.57 19.55
C GLU A 412 -27.40 12.18 18.08
N GLY A 413 -26.86 11.04 17.64
CA GLY A 413 -27.00 10.55 16.26
C GLY A 413 -26.16 11.34 15.24
N ARG A 414 -25.10 12.02 15.67
CA ARG A 414 -24.15 12.72 14.79
C ARG A 414 -23.08 11.80 14.20
N ASN A 415 -22.96 10.58 14.73
CA ASN A 415 -22.05 9.57 14.20
C ASN A 415 -22.57 9.02 12.86
N ASN A 416 -22.15 9.64 11.75
CA ASN A 416 -22.37 9.15 10.38
C ASN A 416 -21.50 7.93 10.02
N SER A 417 -20.55 7.57 10.88
CA SER A 417 -19.64 6.44 10.68
C SER A 417 -20.21 5.20 11.36
N ASN A 418 -20.99 4.42 10.63
CA ASN A 418 -21.04 2.94 10.64
C ASN A 418 -22.30 2.41 9.96
N ARG A 419 -22.46 2.72 8.67
CA ARG A 419 -23.38 1.99 7.78
C ARG A 419 -22.92 0.55 7.46
N HIS A 420 -21.79 0.08 8.03
CA HIS A 420 -21.15 -1.18 7.63
C HIS A 420 -20.49 -1.99 8.76
N ASP A 421 -20.94 -1.87 10.02
CA ASP A 421 -20.49 -2.82 11.03
C ASP A 421 -21.34 -4.10 10.96
N ILE A 422 -20.81 -5.11 10.29
CA ILE A 422 -21.34 -6.47 10.27
C ILE A 422 -21.23 -7.03 11.70
N ILE A 423 -22.38 -7.34 12.30
CA ILE A 423 -22.49 -8.22 13.47
C ILE A 423 -23.25 -9.45 12.97
N ASP A 424 -22.65 -10.64 13.10
CA ASP A 424 -23.29 -11.95 12.85
C ASP A 424 -23.93 -12.15 11.46
N GLY A 425 -23.23 -11.78 10.38
CA GLY A 425 -23.54 -12.27 9.03
C GLY A 425 -24.87 -11.82 8.41
N ALA A 426 -25.61 -10.89 9.05
CA ALA A 426 -26.86 -10.35 8.51
C ALA A 426 -26.78 -8.81 8.38
N PRO A 427 -26.93 -8.25 7.17
CA PRO A 427 -27.04 -6.81 6.96
C PRO A 427 -28.47 -6.38 7.32
N LEU A 428 -28.68 -5.96 8.57
CA LEU A 428 -29.81 -5.10 8.92
C LEU A 428 -29.23 -3.74 9.32
N PRO A 429 -29.83 -2.62 8.85
CA PRO A 429 -29.52 -1.30 9.38
C PRO A 429 -30.07 -1.27 10.82
N ALA A 430 -29.31 -1.81 11.77
CA ALA A 430 -29.69 -1.78 13.16
C ALA A 430 -29.66 -0.31 13.60
N ILE A 431 -30.84 0.24 13.85
CA ILE A 431 -30.96 1.53 14.51
C ILE A 431 -30.25 1.37 15.87
N VAL A 432 -29.17 2.12 16.07
CA VAL A 432 -28.34 2.12 17.28
C VAL A 432 -28.22 3.54 17.82
N GLY A 433 -27.92 3.68 19.11
CA GLY A 433 -27.70 5.00 19.70
C GLY A 433 -28.98 5.80 19.91
N GLY A 434 -28.92 7.10 19.62
CA GLY A 434 -30.04 8.02 19.82
C GLY A 434 -31.34 7.61 19.16
N ALA A 435 -31.25 7.18 17.90
CA ALA A 435 -32.42 6.76 17.14
C ALA A 435 -33.07 5.49 17.74
N ARG A 436 -32.27 4.62 18.37
CA ARG A 436 -32.80 3.41 19.02
C ARG A 436 -33.50 3.75 20.32
N ILE A 437 -32.96 4.70 21.08
CA ILE A 437 -33.59 5.24 22.28
C ILE A 437 -34.93 5.88 21.91
N HIS A 438 -34.99 6.66 20.83
CA HIS A 438 -36.23 7.23 20.32
C HIS A 438 -37.26 6.14 19.97
N TYR A 439 -36.85 5.09 19.24
CA TYR A 439 -37.71 3.95 18.94
C TYR A 439 -38.23 3.25 20.20
N ILE A 440 -37.39 3.09 21.23
CA ILE A 440 -37.81 2.50 22.51
C ILE A 440 -38.92 3.34 23.16
N PHE A 441 -38.80 4.67 23.17
CA PHE A 441 -39.80 5.54 23.77
C PHE A 441 -41.14 5.56 23.03
N PHE A 442 -41.12 5.67 21.70
CA PHE A 442 -42.36 5.89 20.94
C PHE A 442 -42.96 4.59 20.37
N ASP A 443 -42.14 3.72 19.79
CA ASP A 443 -42.64 2.53 19.12
C ASP A 443 -42.80 1.34 20.07
N VAL A 444 -41.91 1.20 21.07
CA VAL A 444 -42.01 0.10 22.04
C VAL A 444 -42.89 0.49 23.22
N PHE A 445 -42.50 1.53 23.95
CA PHE A 445 -43.26 1.97 25.13
C PHE A 445 -44.59 2.61 24.74
N GLY A 446 -44.62 3.46 23.71
CA GLY A 446 -45.87 4.02 23.20
C GLY A 446 -46.84 2.95 22.70
N ALA A 447 -46.39 1.89 22.03
CA ALA A 447 -47.26 0.76 21.67
C ALA A 447 -47.77 0.00 22.90
N ALA A 448 -46.93 -0.22 23.92
CA ALA A 448 -47.35 -0.88 25.16
C ALA A 448 -48.44 -0.09 25.91
N VAL A 449 -48.35 1.25 25.90
CA VAL A 449 -49.37 2.12 26.50
C VAL A 449 -50.64 2.18 25.64
N ASN A 450 -50.52 2.23 24.30
CA ASN A 450 -51.68 2.29 23.41
C ASN A 450 -52.46 0.96 23.32
N GLN A 451 -51.77 -0.17 23.51
CA GLN A 451 -52.39 -1.50 23.57
C GLN A 451 -52.93 -1.84 24.96
N PHE A 452 -52.69 -0.98 25.96
CA PHE A 452 -53.21 -1.16 27.30
C PHE A 452 -54.74 -1.08 27.27
N ASP A 453 -55.41 -2.17 27.58
CA ASP A 453 -56.86 -2.20 27.74
C ASP A 453 -57.23 -1.71 29.16
N PRO A 454 -57.94 -0.57 29.29
CA PRO A 454 -58.35 -0.04 30.59
C PRO A 454 -59.31 -0.96 31.37
N PHE A 455 -59.95 -1.92 30.70
CA PHE A 455 -60.86 -2.88 31.32
C PHE A 455 -60.24 -4.26 31.52
N ASP A 456 -58.97 -4.44 31.16
CA ASP A 456 -58.28 -5.71 31.36
C ASP A 456 -58.30 -6.09 32.84
N GLY A 457 -58.72 -7.32 33.13
CA GLY A 457 -58.91 -7.83 34.48
C GLY A 457 -60.02 -7.16 35.31
N LEU A 458 -60.91 -6.35 34.72
CA LEU A 458 -62.10 -5.80 35.37
C LEU A 458 -63.36 -6.50 34.87
N THR A 459 -63.80 -7.54 35.58
CA THR A 459 -65.09 -8.15 35.26
C THR A 459 -66.25 -7.37 35.85
N ASP A 460 -67.44 -7.52 35.26
CA ASP A 460 -68.69 -6.98 35.84
C ASP A 460 -68.95 -7.47 37.27
N HIS A 461 -68.40 -8.63 37.64
CA HIS A 461 -68.45 -9.16 38.99
C HIS A 461 -67.55 -8.35 39.92
N ASP A 462 -66.31 -8.05 39.52
CA ASP A 462 -65.36 -7.27 40.32
C ASP A 462 -65.83 -5.84 40.55
N ILE A 463 -66.42 -5.22 39.50
CA ILE A 463 -67.01 -3.90 39.61
C ILE A 463 -68.18 -3.92 40.60
N ARG A 464 -69.09 -4.89 40.50
CA ARG A 464 -70.21 -5.05 41.45
C ARG A 464 -69.74 -5.30 42.88
N THR A 465 -68.70 -6.11 43.05
CA THR A 465 -68.10 -6.41 44.34
C THR A 465 -67.45 -5.17 44.94
N SER A 466 -66.70 -4.39 44.15
CA SER A 466 -66.13 -3.10 44.57
C SER A 466 -67.21 -2.11 45.00
N ILE A 467 -68.31 -1.99 44.24
CA ILE A 467 -69.45 -1.13 44.60
C ILE A 467 -70.09 -1.59 45.92
N ARG A 468 -70.34 -2.90 46.09
CA ARG A 468 -70.90 -3.45 47.34
C ARG A 468 -69.99 -3.21 48.54
N ASN A 469 -68.67 -3.40 48.36
CA ASN A 469 -67.69 -3.17 49.42
C ASN A 469 -67.59 -1.69 49.79
N ALA A 470 -67.67 -0.78 48.80
CA ALA A 470 -67.67 0.67 49.04
C ALA A 470 -68.96 1.15 49.74
N ASN A 471 -70.10 0.49 49.49
CA ASN A 471 -71.37 0.76 50.18
C ASN A 471 -71.36 0.29 51.64
N GLY A 472 -70.64 -0.80 51.92
CA GLY A 472 -70.58 -1.43 53.23
C GLY A 472 -71.98 -1.89 53.70
N PRO A 473 -72.34 -1.69 54.99
CA PRO A 473 -73.61 -2.17 55.53
C PRO A 473 -74.83 -1.31 55.16
N LYS A 474 -74.63 -0.16 54.51
CA LYS A 474 -75.70 0.79 54.18
C LYS A 474 -76.28 0.47 52.79
N SER A 475 -77.60 0.60 52.63
CA SER A 475 -78.26 0.55 51.31
C SER A 475 -78.27 1.95 50.68
N PRO A 476 -77.43 2.25 49.68
CA PRO A 476 -77.31 3.60 49.15
C PRO A 476 -78.22 3.82 47.93
N LEU A 477 -78.62 5.07 47.73
CA LEU A 477 -79.38 5.53 46.57
C LEU A 477 -78.49 5.79 45.34
N PHE A 478 -77.18 5.96 45.54
CA PHE A 478 -76.20 6.29 44.49
C PHE A 478 -74.95 5.40 44.58
N VAL A 479 -74.23 5.26 43.47
CA VAL A 479 -72.96 4.52 43.42
C VAL A 479 -71.85 5.36 44.07
N PRO A 480 -71.06 4.81 45.02
CA PRO A 480 -69.98 5.56 45.66
C PRO A 480 -68.82 5.86 44.70
N GLU A 481 -68.26 7.07 44.80
CA GLU A 481 -67.05 7.48 44.07
C GLU A 481 -65.82 6.66 44.52
N ALA A 482 -65.78 6.22 45.77
CA ALA A 482 -64.71 5.36 46.30
C ALA A 482 -64.53 4.04 45.53
N ALA A 483 -65.62 3.47 44.98
CA ALA A 483 -65.55 2.27 44.15
C ALA A 483 -64.87 2.56 42.81
N PHE A 484 -65.18 3.70 42.20
CA PHE A 484 -64.55 4.17 40.96
C PHE A 484 -63.05 4.42 41.18
N GLU A 485 -62.69 5.14 42.24
CA GLU A 485 -61.28 5.42 42.56
C GLU A 485 -60.46 4.14 42.74
N THR A 486 -61.00 3.17 43.48
CA THR A 486 -60.29 1.91 43.76
C THR A 486 -60.01 1.13 42.48
N LEU A 487 -60.99 1.06 41.58
CA LEU A 487 -60.86 0.36 40.30
C LEU A 487 -59.86 1.06 39.37
N VAL A 488 -59.93 2.39 39.27
CA VAL A 488 -59.01 3.19 38.44
C VAL A 488 -57.57 3.13 38.96
N LYS A 489 -57.36 3.25 40.28
CA LYS A 489 -56.02 3.08 40.90
C LYS A 489 -55.44 1.71 40.58
N GLY A 490 -56.26 0.66 40.55
CA GLY A 490 -55.83 -0.69 40.14
C GLY A 490 -55.29 -0.73 38.71
N GLN A 491 -55.96 -0.04 37.78
CA GLN A 491 -55.53 0.01 36.37
C GLN A 491 -54.30 0.88 36.15
N ILE A 492 -54.21 2.05 36.80
CA ILE A 492 -53.03 2.92 36.72
C ILE A 492 -51.77 2.17 37.20
N ASN A 493 -51.88 1.36 38.25
CA ASN A 493 -50.74 0.59 38.76
C ASN A 493 -50.18 -0.43 37.75
N LYS A 494 -51.00 -0.94 36.82
CA LYS A 494 -50.52 -1.86 35.78
C LYS A 494 -49.54 -1.18 34.81
N LEU A 495 -49.61 0.13 34.63
CA LEU A 495 -48.69 0.91 33.79
C LEU A 495 -47.27 1.01 34.36
N LEU A 496 -47.07 0.64 35.63
CA LEU A 496 -45.75 0.67 36.26
C LEU A 496 -44.77 -0.31 35.60
N SER A 497 -45.22 -1.55 35.31
CA SER A 497 -44.38 -2.59 34.73
C SER A 497 -43.79 -2.19 33.35
N PRO A 498 -44.59 -1.78 32.35
CA PRO A 498 -44.04 -1.35 31.06
C PRO A 498 -43.16 -0.10 31.16
N SER A 499 -43.45 0.81 32.11
CA SER A 499 -42.62 1.99 32.34
C SER A 499 -41.23 1.64 32.91
N LEU A 500 -41.17 0.70 33.85
CA LEU A 500 -39.89 0.20 34.39
C LEU A 500 -39.10 -0.58 33.32
N GLN A 501 -39.78 -1.37 32.49
CA GLN A 501 -39.15 -2.09 31.38
C GLN A 501 -38.56 -1.12 30.35
N CYS A 502 -39.24 -0.01 30.05
CA CYS A 502 -38.71 1.03 29.18
C CYS A 502 -37.36 1.57 29.68
N ALA A 503 -37.24 1.85 30.98
CA ALA A 503 -35.98 2.32 31.57
C ALA A 503 -34.85 1.27 31.47
N GLU A 504 -35.16 -0.02 31.63
CA GLU A 504 -34.19 -1.10 31.45
C GLU A 504 -33.70 -1.23 30.00
N LEU A 505 -34.61 -1.10 29.03
CA LEU A 505 -34.28 -1.13 27.61
C LEU A 505 -33.38 0.04 27.21
N VAL A 506 -33.65 1.25 27.72
CA VAL A 506 -32.79 2.43 27.49
C VAL A 506 -31.40 2.23 28.11
N HIS A 507 -31.33 1.71 29.34
CA HIS A 507 -30.03 1.41 29.98
C HIS A 507 -29.22 0.38 29.18
N ALA A 508 -29.87 -0.68 28.68
CA ALA A 508 -29.22 -1.68 27.83
C ALA A 508 -28.68 -1.05 26.54
N GLU A 509 -29.42 -0.13 25.92
CA GLU A 509 -28.98 0.57 24.72
C GLU A 509 -27.80 1.51 24.99
N LEU A 510 -27.82 2.28 26.09
CA LEU A 510 -26.68 3.13 26.50
C LEU A 510 -25.41 2.31 26.75
N THR A 511 -25.55 1.10 27.30
CA THR A 511 -24.43 0.17 27.49
C THR A 511 -23.88 -0.33 26.15
N LYS A 512 -24.74 -0.57 25.15
CA LYS A 512 -24.28 -0.90 23.79
C LYS A 512 -23.57 0.29 23.15
N CYS A 513 -24.07 1.51 23.29
CA CYS A 513 -23.43 2.73 22.79
C CYS A 513 -22.00 2.88 23.32
N LEU A 514 -21.79 2.55 24.60
CA LEU A 514 -20.47 2.53 25.22
C LEU A 514 -19.52 1.54 24.51
N SER A 515 -19.98 0.32 24.25
CA SER A 515 -19.16 -0.69 23.57
C SER A 515 -18.77 -0.27 22.14
N VAL A 516 -19.69 0.35 21.40
CA VAL A 516 -19.44 0.87 20.05
C VAL A 516 -18.45 2.03 20.09
N THR A 517 -18.62 2.97 21.01
CA THR A 517 -17.75 4.15 21.15
C THR A 517 -16.31 3.77 21.48
N ILE A 518 -16.11 2.76 22.33
CA ILE A 518 -14.77 2.27 22.65
C ILE A 518 -14.12 1.60 21.43
N ARG A 519 -14.90 0.86 20.62
CA ARG A 519 -14.40 0.22 19.41
C ARG A 519 -14.04 1.23 18.31
N SER A 520 -14.76 2.35 18.23
CA SER A 520 -14.53 3.38 17.21
C SER A 520 -13.28 4.23 17.44
N ILE A 521 -12.74 4.25 18.65
CA ILE A 521 -11.54 5.04 19.00
C ILE A 521 -10.29 4.14 18.88
N PRO A 522 -9.46 4.30 17.84
CA PRO A 522 -8.30 3.44 17.61
C PRO A 522 -7.24 3.54 18.71
N GLU A 523 -7.11 4.68 19.37
CA GLU A 523 -6.12 4.91 20.44
C GLU A 523 -6.34 3.99 21.65
N PHE A 524 -7.57 3.51 21.88
CA PHE A 524 -7.83 2.51 22.93
C PHE A 524 -7.26 1.12 22.62
N ARG A 525 -6.81 0.85 21.37
CA ARG A 525 -6.04 -0.36 21.04
C ARG A 525 -4.62 -0.31 21.59
N ARG A 526 -4.04 0.88 21.77
CA ARG A 526 -2.69 1.06 22.36
C ARG A 526 -2.68 0.82 23.87
N PHE A 527 -3.79 1.10 24.55
CA PHE A 527 -3.88 1.11 26.01
C PHE A 527 -4.97 0.19 26.55
N ASP A 528 -4.77 -1.13 26.47
CA ASP A 528 -5.79 -2.13 26.87
C ASP A 528 -6.28 -1.97 28.32
N LYS A 529 -5.35 -1.68 29.26
CA LYS A 529 -5.70 -1.46 30.68
C LYS A 529 -6.59 -0.24 30.87
N LEU A 530 -6.28 0.86 30.17
CA LEU A 530 -7.06 2.09 30.22
C LEU A 530 -8.44 1.88 29.60
N ARG A 531 -8.51 1.20 28.45
CA ARG A 531 -9.76 0.84 27.77
C ARG A 531 -10.70 0.08 28.71
N ALA A 532 -10.20 -0.98 29.36
CA ALA A 532 -10.98 -1.77 30.30
C ALA A 532 -11.48 -0.91 31.47
N ARG A 533 -10.61 -0.05 32.02
CA ARG A 533 -10.97 0.79 33.16
C ARG A 533 -12.02 1.85 32.82
N VAL A 534 -11.91 2.50 31.65
CA VAL A 534 -12.92 3.46 31.17
C VAL A 534 -14.26 2.77 30.97
N TYR A 535 -14.29 1.60 30.35
CA TYR A 535 -15.51 0.81 30.17
C TYR A 535 -16.20 0.51 31.50
N ASP A 536 -15.46 0.02 32.49
CA ASP A 536 -16.02 -0.32 33.80
C ASP A 536 -16.55 0.89 34.56
N VAL A 537 -15.84 2.02 34.53
CA VAL A 537 -16.27 3.24 35.20
C VAL A 537 -17.57 3.77 34.59
N VAL A 538 -17.65 3.89 33.26
CA VAL A 538 -18.85 4.41 32.60
C VAL A 538 -20.03 3.45 32.76
N ARG A 539 -19.80 2.14 32.64
CA ARG A 539 -20.82 1.12 32.90
C ARG A 539 -21.36 1.21 34.34
N SER A 540 -20.49 1.41 35.31
CA SER A 540 -20.88 1.60 36.72
C SER A 540 -21.72 2.85 36.94
N VAL A 541 -21.38 3.96 36.27
CA VAL A 541 -22.17 5.21 36.31
C VAL A 541 -23.55 5.00 35.70
N LEU A 542 -23.66 4.34 34.54
CA LEU A 542 -24.96 4.04 33.93
C LEU A 542 -25.83 3.17 34.85
N ALA A 543 -25.22 2.16 35.48
CA ALA A 543 -25.92 1.30 36.43
C ALA A 543 -26.38 2.05 37.69
N SER A 544 -25.58 2.98 38.21
CA SER A 544 -25.94 3.77 39.40
C SER A 544 -27.07 4.77 39.11
N CYS A 545 -27.21 5.25 37.87
CA CYS A 545 -28.31 6.10 37.44
C CYS A 545 -29.65 5.35 37.26
N LEU A 546 -29.62 4.03 37.06
CA LEU A 546 -30.84 3.25 36.81
C LEU A 546 -31.77 3.19 38.02
N ALA A 547 -31.24 3.01 39.23
CA ALA A 547 -32.06 2.89 40.44
C ALA A 547 -32.83 4.19 40.78
N PRO A 548 -32.21 5.38 40.80
CA PRO A 548 -32.93 6.65 40.97
C PRO A 548 -33.99 6.87 39.88
N THR A 549 -33.70 6.51 38.62
CA THR A 549 -34.64 6.65 37.51
C THR A 549 -35.88 5.76 37.71
N LYS A 550 -35.68 4.50 38.11
CA LYS A 550 -36.80 3.60 38.43
C LYS A 550 -37.62 4.10 39.61
N GLU A 551 -37.00 4.70 40.62
CA GLU A 551 -37.73 5.28 41.75
C GLU A 551 -38.55 6.51 41.32
N MET A 552 -38.01 7.37 40.45
CA MET A 552 -38.76 8.48 39.87
C MET A 552 -39.98 7.99 39.08
N ILE A 553 -39.83 6.93 38.28
CA ILE A 553 -40.95 6.30 37.56
C ILE A 553 -42.01 5.78 38.52
N ARG A 554 -41.61 5.10 39.61
CA ARG A 554 -42.56 4.68 40.67
C ARG A 554 -43.27 5.87 41.29
N ASN A 555 -42.56 6.97 41.54
CA ASN A 555 -43.15 8.18 42.11
C ASN A 555 -44.15 8.83 41.16
N LEU A 556 -43.89 8.87 39.85
CA LEU A 556 -44.86 9.35 38.86
C LEU A 556 -46.16 8.55 38.89
N ILE A 557 -46.08 7.21 38.90
CA ILE A 557 -47.27 6.36 39.04
C ILE A 557 -47.96 6.57 40.39
N ARG A 558 -47.20 6.72 41.49
CA ARG A 558 -47.75 7.03 42.82
C ARG A 558 -48.52 8.35 42.82
N ILE A 559 -48.03 9.39 42.15
CA ILE A 559 -48.70 10.69 42.01
C ILE A 559 -50.08 10.49 41.35
N GLU A 560 -50.12 9.78 40.22
CA GLU A 560 -51.38 9.49 39.51
C GLU A 560 -52.36 8.65 40.35
N THR A 561 -51.85 7.71 41.16
CA THR A 561 -52.70 6.93 42.08
C THR A 561 -53.10 7.69 43.35
N GLY A 562 -52.39 8.77 43.69
CA GLY A 562 -52.58 9.54 44.91
C GLY A 562 -53.82 10.41 44.86
N TYR A 563 -54.14 10.97 43.69
CA TYR A 563 -55.32 11.80 43.49
C TYR A 563 -55.90 11.62 42.08
N ILE A 564 -57.17 11.22 42.00
CA ILE A 564 -57.90 11.13 40.73
C ILE A 564 -58.70 12.41 40.54
N ASN A 565 -58.30 13.23 39.57
CA ASN A 565 -58.96 14.49 39.28
C ASN A 565 -60.21 14.31 38.40
N THR A 566 -61.38 14.25 39.03
CA THR A 566 -62.68 14.19 38.33
C THR A 566 -63.12 15.53 37.73
N ASN A 567 -62.37 16.62 37.95
CA ASN A 567 -62.58 17.92 37.30
C ASN A 567 -61.69 18.11 36.05
N HIS A 568 -61.00 17.07 35.59
CA HIS A 568 -60.17 17.16 34.40
C HIS A 568 -60.98 17.59 33.17
N PRO A 569 -60.50 18.50 32.31
CA PRO A 569 -61.24 18.98 31.14
C PRO A 569 -61.75 17.88 30.21
N ASP A 570 -60.97 16.80 30.06
CA ASP A 570 -61.33 15.65 29.22
C ASP A 570 -62.24 14.64 29.93
N PHE A 571 -62.54 14.82 31.22
CA PHE A 571 -63.43 13.94 31.97
C PHE A 571 -64.90 14.35 31.76
N ILE A 572 -65.63 13.54 30.99
CA ILE A 572 -67.01 13.80 30.58
C ILE A 572 -68.00 13.79 31.77
N GLY A 573 -67.67 13.09 32.86
CA GLY A 573 -68.50 12.94 34.06
C GLY A 573 -69.67 11.97 33.91
N GLY A 574 -70.22 11.49 35.04
CA GLY A 574 -71.24 10.42 35.06
C GLY A 574 -72.54 10.75 34.32
N SER A 575 -73.08 11.96 34.47
CA SER A 575 -74.36 12.36 33.88
C SER A 575 -74.31 12.46 32.34
N ARG A 576 -73.22 12.99 31.80
CA ARG A 576 -72.99 13.07 30.34
C ARG A 576 -72.58 11.72 29.76
N ALA A 577 -71.81 10.90 30.50
CA ALA A 577 -71.47 9.54 30.09
C ALA A 577 -72.71 8.63 29.98
N ILE A 578 -73.64 8.69 30.93
CA ILE A 578 -74.91 7.96 30.87
C ILE A 578 -75.77 8.44 29.69
N SER A 579 -75.79 9.75 29.43
CA SER A 579 -76.51 10.34 28.29
C SER A 579 -75.91 9.88 26.96
N ALA A 580 -74.58 9.86 26.84
CA ALA A 580 -73.85 9.34 25.70
C ALA A 580 -74.12 7.83 25.49
N CYS A 581 -74.06 7.01 26.55
CA CYS A 581 -74.38 5.57 26.48
C CYS A 581 -75.84 5.29 26.09
N LYS A 582 -76.80 6.09 26.59
CA LYS A 582 -78.23 5.98 26.19
C LYS A 582 -78.42 6.34 24.73
N LEU A 583 -77.80 7.42 24.26
CA LEU A 583 -77.77 7.80 22.84
C LEU A 583 -77.13 6.69 21.99
N GLN A 584 -75.98 6.17 22.38
CA GLN A 584 -75.27 5.13 21.63
C GLN A 584 -76.07 3.83 21.56
N ARG A 585 -76.75 3.41 22.65
CA ARG A 585 -77.69 2.28 22.64
C ARG A 585 -78.91 2.53 21.75
N TYR A 586 -79.49 3.74 21.81
CA TYR A 586 -80.62 4.14 20.98
C TYR A 586 -80.27 4.14 19.48
N TRP A 587 -79.09 4.67 19.11
CA TRP A 587 -78.60 4.66 17.74
C TRP A 587 -78.19 3.26 17.27
N LYS A 588 -77.54 2.44 18.12
CA LYS A 588 -77.21 1.05 17.80
C LYS A 588 -78.47 0.22 17.56
N TRP A 589 -79.53 0.44 18.36
CA TRP A 589 -80.84 -0.17 18.15
C TRP A 589 -81.50 0.33 16.85
N ARG A 590 -81.48 1.64 16.55
CA ARG A 590 -82.01 2.17 15.27
C ARG A 590 -81.24 1.68 14.05
N ILE A 591 -79.93 1.52 14.12
CA ILE A 591 -79.10 1.01 13.00
C ILE A 591 -79.37 -0.48 12.79
N LEU A 592 -79.56 -1.26 13.85
CA LEU A 592 -79.96 -2.68 13.76
C LEU A 592 -81.42 -2.85 13.28
N ALA A 593 -82.31 -1.90 13.58
CA ALA A 593 -83.71 -1.92 13.19
C ALA A 593 -83.98 -1.34 11.78
N SER A 594 -83.06 -0.52 11.23
CA SER A 594 -83.21 0.11 9.92
C SER A 594 -82.36 -0.63 8.88
N GLY A 595 -83.00 -1.27 7.91
CA GLY A 595 -82.30 -2.00 6.85
C GLY A 595 -81.25 -1.17 6.08
N PRO A 596 -80.27 -1.82 5.45
CA PRO A 596 -78.98 -1.23 5.02
C PRO A 596 -79.07 -0.04 4.04
N LEU A 597 -80.18 0.17 3.34
CA LEU A 597 -80.34 1.31 2.43
C LEU A 597 -80.58 2.66 3.14
N ALA A 598 -81.10 2.67 4.38
CA ALA A 598 -81.42 3.91 5.09
C ALA A 598 -80.19 4.60 5.70
N VAL A 599 -79.13 3.82 5.99
CA VAL A 599 -77.91 4.29 6.66
C VAL A 599 -77.06 5.18 5.73
N SER A 600 -77.04 4.88 4.43
CA SER A 600 -76.27 5.62 3.42
C SER A 600 -76.77 7.06 3.22
N LYS A 601 -78.09 7.26 3.08
CA LYS A 601 -78.68 8.61 2.90
C LYS A 601 -78.61 9.47 4.16
N PHE A 602 -78.47 8.85 5.33
CA PHE A 602 -78.42 9.56 6.61
C PHE A 602 -77.01 10.05 6.96
N LEU A 603 -75.96 9.24 6.74
CA LEU A 603 -74.55 9.65 6.91
C LEU A 603 -74.19 10.87 6.05
N GLN A 604 -74.75 10.93 4.84
CA GLN A 604 -74.53 12.04 3.91
C GLN A 604 -75.16 13.36 4.37
N ARG A 605 -76.28 13.31 5.13
CA ARG A 605 -76.91 14.50 5.72
C ARG A 605 -76.29 14.90 7.06
N PHE A 606 -75.83 13.93 7.86
CA PHE A 606 -75.23 14.19 9.17
C PHE A 606 -73.87 14.90 9.06
N LEU A 607 -73.04 14.55 8.06
CA LEU A 607 -71.75 15.19 7.82
C LEU A 607 -71.87 16.66 7.37
N VAL A 608 -72.97 17.03 6.71
CA VAL A 608 -73.20 18.42 6.24
C VAL A 608 -73.71 19.32 7.37
N SER A 609 -74.47 18.79 8.33
CA SER A 609 -75.05 19.60 9.42
C SER A 609 -74.13 19.81 10.62
N CYS A 610 -73.08 18.99 10.81
CA CYS A 610 -72.20 19.12 11.97
C CYS A 610 -71.02 20.09 11.80
N ASN A 611 -70.81 20.69 10.62
CA ASN A 611 -69.71 21.64 10.37
C ASN A 611 -68.30 21.13 10.81
N ILE A 612 -68.10 19.81 10.80
CA ILE A 612 -66.81 19.14 11.06
C ILE A 612 -66.33 18.57 9.73
N CYS A 613 -65.73 19.40 8.88
CA CYS A 613 -64.86 18.95 7.79
C CYS A 613 -64.12 20.13 7.11
N GLU A 614 -62.98 20.51 7.67
CA GLU A 614 -61.85 20.99 6.85
C GLU A 614 -60.93 19.79 6.58
N SER A 615 -61.35 18.86 5.72
CA SER A 615 -60.44 17.95 5.02
C SER A 615 -61.19 17.12 3.99
N ASN A 616 -61.02 17.48 2.72
CA ASN A 616 -61.55 16.78 1.54
C ASN A 616 -61.10 15.30 1.43
N ALA A 617 -60.15 14.84 2.25
CA ALA A 617 -59.58 13.49 2.18
C ALA A 617 -60.55 12.38 2.63
N LEU A 618 -61.43 12.64 3.60
CA LEU A 618 -62.34 11.62 4.16
C LEU A 618 -63.52 11.34 3.21
N LEU A 619 -64.02 12.37 2.54
CA LEU A 619 -65.07 12.27 1.50
C LEU A 619 -64.60 11.46 0.28
N THR A 620 -63.36 11.65 -0.17
CA THR A 620 -62.77 10.85 -1.26
C THR A 620 -62.56 9.38 -0.88
N THR A 621 -62.30 9.09 0.39
CA THR A 621 -62.10 7.71 0.88
C THR A 621 -63.42 6.95 0.95
N ILE A 622 -64.50 7.63 1.37
CA ILE A 622 -65.86 7.06 1.41
C ILE A 622 -66.43 6.84 -0.01
N GLN A 623 -66.16 7.75 -0.96
CA GLN A 623 -66.58 7.56 -2.35
C GLN A 623 -65.83 6.40 -3.04
N ARG A 624 -64.53 6.22 -2.79
CA ARG A 624 -63.76 5.09 -3.34
C ARG A 624 -64.13 3.73 -2.77
N ALA A 625 -64.63 3.67 -1.53
CA ALA A 625 -65.09 2.43 -0.91
C ALA A 625 -66.40 1.90 -1.52
N ALA A 626 -67.18 2.75 -2.20
CA ALA A 626 -68.45 2.39 -2.83
C ALA A 626 -68.28 1.65 -4.18
N GLU A 627 -67.09 1.65 -4.78
CA GLU A 627 -66.82 1.09 -6.12
C GLU A 627 -66.22 -0.34 -6.11
N TRP A 628 -66.11 -0.99 -4.94
CA TRP A 628 -65.49 -2.33 -4.85
C TRP A 628 -66.48 -3.47 -5.16
N PRO A 629 -66.13 -4.44 -6.05
CA PRO A 629 -66.98 -5.60 -6.34
C PRO A 629 -67.09 -6.58 -5.16
N SER A 630 -68.33 -6.83 -4.75
CA SER A 630 -68.98 -7.94 -4.03
C SER A 630 -68.27 -8.98 -3.13
N VAL A 631 -66.93 -9.06 -2.98
CA VAL A 631 -66.30 -10.21 -2.28
C VAL A 631 -65.83 -9.90 -0.84
N CYS A 632 -65.65 -8.63 -0.47
CA CYS A 632 -65.16 -8.26 0.88
C CYS A 632 -66.24 -7.74 1.86
N ARG A 633 -67.52 -8.12 1.70
CA ARG A 633 -68.61 -7.62 2.58
C ARG A 633 -68.72 -8.29 3.96
N ARG A 634 -67.94 -9.33 4.29
CA ARG A 634 -68.13 -10.07 5.55
C ARG A 634 -67.18 -9.74 6.70
N ARG A 635 -66.09 -8.99 6.49
CA ARG A 635 -65.11 -8.70 7.58
C ARG A 635 -65.08 -7.26 8.09
N SER A 636 -65.61 -6.30 7.33
CA SER A 636 -65.49 -4.88 7.69
C SER A 636 -66.68 -4.30 8.47
N ALA A 637 -67.72 -5.09 8.74
CA ALA A 637 -68.94 -4.63 9.42
C ALA A 637 -68.87 -4.69 10.96
N ILE A 638 -67.77 -5.20 11.54
CA ILE A 638 -67.66 -5.38 13.00
C ILE A 638 -66.82 -4.25 13.65
N HIS A 639 -66.07 -3.45 12.89
CA HIS A 639 -65.16 -2.43 13.42
C HIS A 639 -65.49 -0.98 13.05
N LEU A 640 -66.72 -0.70 12.59
CA LEU A 640 -67.20 0.66 12.35
C LEU A 640 -68.38 0.99 13.27
#